data_AF-A0A4Y7RFJ6-F1
#
_entry.id   AF-A0A4Y7RFJ6-F1
#
_cell.length_a   1.000
_cell.length_b   1.000
_cell.length_c   1.000
_cell.angle_alpha   90.00
_cell.angle_beta   90.00
_cell.angle_gamma   90.00
#
_symmetry.space_group_name_H-M   'P 1'
#
loop_
_entity.id
_entity.type
_entity.pdbx_description
1 polymer ?
#
loop_
_entity_poly.entity_id
_entity_poly.type
_entity_poly.pdbx_seq_one_letter_code
_entity_poly.pdbx_strand_id
1 'polypeptide(L)'
;MGTGTISVEVEVPNPRRDWFPGQVVKASRTAAMKEGLFVPVEAVLSRGEEKPYVFLAVGDKAVKTFVTTGELFNNHLEILSGVKDGDQVVVKGADRLFDGDLATIFSFGPLMFLRGNSGEFIRPIPIVISLTMLASMVMAVTIVPIFRNWYERRRLPPAGGENKPAGLLGRQITRLTAWYAGRLMPVMLKRPLRTGLTGVFIGTIAYGLIPFIPVDLFPAADREELPVLITLPKGSDVEETNRITMELQAWVAGQPGVTGVMAVSGGHAYQWFGGGTDLSNVSEGSAMVMAKVDTNKVNQAEVSEEWRAEFKQKYPGVDVNPWLLITGPPVGDPITVHIYGTDIGKLRQLSQEVKDRISKVPGAYNIQDNFGIDSYALEFQVDKPMMDQRLVNYTDLSRTLRLVSEGITVSQFDNGKDLIDMTMYMEKGEGDPMAVFQHLTVANARGEQIPLSELAVVKPSFTLQNIPHRNLSRVVTITGDVHNRTATEVMTEIIQFLGQMELPEGYRWETGGEMSEQTDIFADMGRLSIVVIFLILIVIAIQFNSLSLPLLVMSTVYLAVAGGLIGLFVTRTPLGFMSMMGFISLAGIVVRNGIVLIDFIEQARKKGVELKQAVIHAGEARLRPILLTSLTAIAGLMPLALSGDPLFTPIATTIISGLALSTMLTLIVVPSLYTVLAEWKDKRMAHRRKKHPEFFD
;
A
#
# COMPACT_ATOMS: atom_id res chain seq x y z
N MET A 1 68.89 -34.90 27.19
CA MET A 1 68.95 -33.96 28.33
C MET A 1 67.66 -33.18 28.34
N GLY A 2 66.92 -33.24 29.45
CA GLY A 2 65.51 -32.88 29.49
C GLY A 2 65.22 -31.41 29.16
N THR A 3 64.20 -31.20 28.34
CA THR A 3 63.56 -29.89 28.14
C THR A 3 62.10 -30.04 28.57
N GLY A 4 61.83 -29.65 29.82
CA GLY A 4 60.50 -29.69 30.42
C GLY A 4 59.63 -28.54 29.91
N THR A 5 58.41 -28.83 29.48
CA THR A 5 57.49 -27.83 28.92
C THR A 5 56.37 -27.49 29.90
N ILE A 6 56.51 -26.33 30.54
CA ILE A 6 55.68 -25.15 30.27
C ILE A 6 54.10 -25.16 30.27
N SER A 7 53.29 -26.18 30.64
CA SER A 7 51.78 -26.10 30.68
C SER A 7 51.16 -24.86 31.34
N VAL A 8 50.62 -23.93 30.55
CA VAL A 8 50.06 -22.62 30.90
C VAL A 8 48.52 -22.67 31.27
N GLU A 9 48.03 -22.43 32.51
CA GLU A 9 46.59 -22.32 32.91
C GLU A 9 46.00 -21.02 32.39
N VAL A 10 45.20 -21.10 31.34
CA VAL A 10 44.40 -19.96 30.93
C VAL A 10 43.24 -19.89 31.90
N GLU A 11 43.35 -19.05 32.93
CA GLU A 11 42.17 -18.66 33.70
C GLU A 11 41.30 -17.81 32.77
N VAL A 12 40.42 -18.47 32.02
CA VAL A 12 39.39 -17.81 31.23
C VAL A 12 38.34 -17.39 32.23
N PRO A 13 38.17 -16.09 32.53
CA PRO A 13 37.06 -15.66 33.35
C PRO A 13 35.82 -15.82 32.48
N ASN A 14 35.24 -17.03 32.50
CA ASN A 14 33.91 -17.31 31.97
C ASN A 14 32.96 -17.67 33.12
N PRO A 15 32.75 -16.77 34.11
CA PRO A 15 31.83 -17.00 35.23
C PRO A 15 30.37 -17.17 34.77
N ARG A 16 30.07 -17.04 33.47
CA ARG A 16 28.73 -17.13 32.89
C ARG A 16 28.49 -18.31 31.93
N ARG A 17 29.53 -19.06 31.54
CA ARG A 17 29.49 -20.18 30.55
C ARG A 17 29.01 -19.80 29.13
N ASP A 18 29.19 -18.57 28.69
CA ASP A 18 28.83 -18.14 27.33
C ASP A 18 30.08 -18.07 26.44
N TRP A 19 30.04 -18.59 25.21
CA TRP A 19 31.14 -18.54 24.24
C TRP A 19 30.68 -17.84 22.95
N PHE A 20 31.53 -16.99 22.36
CA PHE A 20 31.24 -16.26 21.12
C PHE A 20 32.32 -16.45 20.05
N PRO A 21 31.96 -16.40 18.75
CA PRO A 21 32.95 -16.41 17.67
C PRO A 21 33.92 -15.22 17.78
N GLY A 22 35.23 -15.49 17.79
CA GLY A 22 36.29 -14.47 17.72
C GLY A 22 36.89 -13.98 19.05
N GLN A 23 36.65 -14.65 20.18
CA GLN A 23 37.27 -14.30 21.47
C GLN A 23 38.78 -14.64 21.54
N VAL A 24 39.58 -13.74 22.11
CA VAL A 24 41.03 -13.91 22.35
C VAL A 24 41.29 -14.02 23.85
N VAL A 25 42.09 -15.01 24.28
CA VAL A 25 42.32 -15.35 25.70
C VAL A 25 43.80 -15.33 26.08
N LYS A 26 44.11 -15.03 27.35
CA LYS A 26 45.48 -14.88 27.87
C LYS A 26 45.81 -15.98 28.91
N ALA A 27 46.91 -16.68 28.72
CA ALA A 27 47.26 -17.95 29.39
C ALA A 27 48.31 -17.78 30.54
N SER A 28 48.15 -18.42 31.73
CA SER A 28 49.18 -18.62 32.81
C SER A 28 49.18 -19.99 33.62
N ARG A 29 50.21 -20.85 33.51
CA ARG A 29 50.53 -22.24 34.06
C ARG A 29 49.78 -23.10 35.13
N THR A 30 49.09 -24.24 34.75
CA THR A 30 48.78 -25.46 35.57
C THR A 30 48.10 -26.61 34.77
N ALA A 31 48.22 -27.89 35.20
CA ALA A 31 48.19 -29.09 34.32
C ALA A 31 47.14 -30.20 34.65
N ALA A 32 46.77 -30.97 33.59
CA ALA A 32 46.42 -32.42 33.52
C ALA A 32 45.03 -32.80 32.91
N MET A 33 44.97 -32.96 31.57
CA MET A 33 44.03 -33.84 30.84
C MET A 33 44.73 -34.43 29.60
N LYS A 34 44.30 -35.60 29.13
CA LYS A 34 44.83 -36.30 27.94
C LYS A 34 44.69 -35.42 26.67
N GLU A 35 45.73 -35.39 25.86
CA GLU A 35 45.89 -34.49 24.71
C GLU A 35 44.98 -34.87 23.52
N GLY A 36 43.99 -34.02 23.22
CA GLY A 36 43.18 -34.04 21.99
C GLY A 36 42.92 -32.61 21.52
N LEU A 37 42.93 -32.33 20.21
CA LEU A 37 42.64 -31.00 19.65
C LEU A 37 41.12 -30.81 19.54
N PHE A 38 40.54 -29.74 20.07
CA PHE A 38 39.08 -29.53 20.04
C PHE A 38 38.70 -28.37 19.12
N VAL A 39 37.80 -28.62 18.17
CA VAL A 39 37.31 -27.63 17.20
C VAL A 39 35.79 -27.45 17.39
N PRO A 40 35.22 -26.23 17.27
CA PRO A 40 33.77 -26.05 17.32
C PRO A 40 33.07 -27.00 16.35
N VAL A 41 32.01 -27.70 16.78
CA VAL A 41 31.30 -28.65 15.91
C VAL A 41 30.87 -28.01 14.58
N GLU A 42 30.53 -26.72 14.63
CA GLU A 42 30.09 -25.91 13.49
C GLU A 42 31.17 -25.69 12.42
N ALA A 43 32.43 -25.98 12.74
CA ALA A 43 33.56 -25.93 11.81
C ALA A 43 33.83 -27.29 11.13
N VAL A 44 33.34 -28.40 11.68
CA VAL A 44 33.53 -29.76 11.14
C VAL A 44 32.37 -30.10 10.19
N LEU A 45 32.68 -30.34 8.92
CA LEU A 45 31.75 -30.58 7.82
C LEU A 45 31.85 -32.04 7.37
N SER A 46 30.72 -32.69 7.06
CA SER A 46 30.69 -34.11 6.63
C SER A 46 29.70 -34.38 5.49
N ARG A 47 29.33 -33.37 4.71
CA ARG A 47 28.21 -33.45 3.76
C ARG A 47 28.57 -34.31 2.53
N GLY A 48 28.18 -35.59 2.54
CA GLY A 48 28.23 -36.49 1.38
C GLY A 48 29.57 -37.16 1.09
N GLU A 49 30.53 -37.08 2.01
CA GLU A 49 31.85 -37.72 1.90
C GLU A 49 32.09 -38.65 3.08
N GLU A 50 32.83 -39.75 2.86
CA GLU A 50 33.11 -40.78 3.86
C GLU A 50 33.91 -40.29 5.07
N LYS A 51 34.58 -39.13 4.98
CA LYS A 51 35.41 -38.57 6.07
C LYS A 51 35.03 -37.10 6.36
N PRO A 52 34.87 -36.72 7.65
CA PRO A 52 34.64 -35.33 8.01
C PRO A 52 35.86 -34.45 7.65
N TYR A 53 35.63 -33.16 7.42
CA TYR A 53 36.66 -32.20 7.00
C TYR A 53 36.39 -30.80 7.59
N VAL A 54 37.42 -29.96 7.60
CA VAL A 54 37.41 -28.60 8.15
C VAL A 54 38.08 -27.66 7.13
N PHE A 55 37.70 -26.39 7.10
CA PHE A 55 38.40 -25.38 6.30
C PHE A 55 39.42 -24.63 7.16
N LEU A 56 40.70 -24.76 6.79
CA LEU A 56 41.80 -24.05 7.42
C LEU A 56 42.13 -22.80 6.60
N ALA A 57 42.28 -21.65 7.25
CA ALA A 57 42.77 -20.44 6.61
C ALA A 57 44.29 -20.51 6.48
N VAL A 58 44.78 -20.66 5.25
CA VAL A 58 46.21 -20.66 4.91
C VAL A 58 46.48 -19.43 4.04
N GLY A 59 46.94 -18.34 4.66
CA GLY A 59 47.01 -17.02 4.02
C GLY A 59 45.60 -16.49 3.69
N ASP A 60 45.40 -15.99 2.47
CA ASP A 60 44.09 -15.47 2.01
C ASP A 60 43.15 -16.57 1.42
N LYS A 61 43.51 -17.85 1.55
CA LYS A 61 42.74 -18.96 0.97
C LYS A 61 42.28 -19.95 2.04
N ALA A 62 41.02 -20.38 1.94
CA ALA A 62 40.48 -21.46 2.75
C ALA A 62 40.79 -22.81 2.09
N VAL A 63 41.56 -23.66 2.77
CA VAL A 63 41.98 -24.99 2.29
C VAL A 63 41.17 -26.07 3.01
N LYS A 64 40.52 -26.94 2.23
CA LYS A 64 39.75 -28.08 2.75
C LYS A 64 40.70 -29.16 3.27
N THR A 65 40.57 -29.54 4.54
CA THR A 65 41.41 -30.53 5.18
C THR A 65 40.56 -31.60 5.87
N PHE A 66 40.75 -32.86 5.49
CA PHE A 66 40.03 -33.99 6.11
C PHE A 66 40.53 -34.24 7.53
N VAL A 67 39.59 -34.51 8.43
CA VAL A 67 39.85 -34.73 9.86
C VAL A 67 39.24 -36.03 10.35
N THR A 68 39.85 -36.61 11.37
CA THR A 68 39.26 -37.73 12.13
C THR A 68 38.75 -37.18 13.45
N THR A 69 37.49 -37.43 13.78
CA THR A 69 36.82 -36.87 14.96
C THR A 69 36.75 -37.87 16.12
N GLY A 70 36.96 -37.40 17.35
CA GLY A 70 36.84 -38.13 18.62
C GLY A 70 35.60 -37.72 19.42
N GLU A 71 35.73 -37.59 20.74
CA GLU A 71 34.60 -37.30 21.63
C GLU A 71 34.09 -35.84 21.55
N LEU A 72 32.79 -35.65 21.78
CA LEU A 72 32.15 -34.34 21.80
C LEU A 72 32.11 -33.77 23.22
N PHE A 73 32.76 -32.63 23.45
CA PHE A 73 32.73 -31.90 24.71
C PHE A 73 32.22 -30.46 24.52
N ASN A 74 31.08 -30.15 25.13
CA ASN A 74 30.55 -28.78 25.26
C ASN A 74 30.57 -27.98 23.93
N ASN A 75 29.95 -28.56 22.88
CA ASN A 75 29.84 -27.99 21.54
C ASN A 75 31.19 -27.85 20.77
N HIS A 76 32.23 -28.57 21.22
CA HIS A 76 33.51 -28.75 20.53
C HIS A 76 33.79 -30.24 20.33
N LEU A 77 34.18 -30.61 19.13
CA LEU A 77 34.48 -31.97 18.70
C LEU A 77 35.99 -32.19 18.78
N GLU A 78 36.42 -33.25 19.45
CA GLU A 78 37.82 -33.68 19.42
C GLU A 78 38.21 -34.05 18.00
N ILE A 79 39.39 -33.63 17.58
CA ILE A 79 40.03 -33.90 16.30
C ILE A 79 41.28 -34.69 16.60
N LEU A 80 41.26 -35.98 16.26
CA LEU A 80 42.33 -36.93 16.48
C LEU A 80 43.44 -36.81 15.41
N SER A 81 43.09 -36.32 14.22
CA SER A 81 44.06 -36.04 13.14
C SER A 81 43.52 -35.05 12.11
N GLY A 82 44.40 -34.33 11.42
CA GLY A 82 44.08 -33.46 10.29
C GLY A 82 44.11 -31.95 10.57
N VAL A 83 44.22 -31.52 11.82
CA VAL A 83 44.42 -30.10 12.20
C VAL A 83 45.62 -30.02 13.14
N LYS A 84 46.52 -29.05 12.91
CA LYS A 84 47.67 -28.81 13.78
C LYS A 84 47.38 -27.67 14.73
N ASP A 85 48.06 -27.70 15.87
CA ASP A 85 47.99 -26.61 16.84
C ASP A 85 48.48 -25.29 16.20
N GLY A 86 47.62 -24.27 16.20
CA GLY A 86 47.84 -22.97 15.55
C GLY A 86 47.11 -22.72 14.22
N ASP A 87 46.44 -23.73 13.64
CA ASP A 87 45.66 -23.54 12.41
C ASP A 87 44.36 -22.75 12.66
N GLN A 88 44.06 -21.75 11.82
CA GLN A 88 42.82 -20.98 11.93
C GLN A 88 41.66 -21.68 11.23
N VAL A 89 40.66 -22.07 12.00
CA VAL A 89 39.49 -22.79 11.50
C VAL A 89 38.35 -21.84 11.16
N VAL A 90 37.83 -21.89 9.92
CA VAL A 90 36.73 -21.03 9.46
C VAL A 90 35.38 -21.59 9.92
N VAL A 91 34.63 -20.82 10.75
CA VAL A 91 33.31 -21.22 11.27
C VAL A 91 32.18 -20.55 10.48
N LYS A 92 31.26 -21.36 9.95
CA LYS A 92 30.18 -20.91 9.08
C LYS A 92 28.96 -20.44 9.89
N GLY A 93 29.01 -19.21 10.42
CA GLY A 93 27.96 -18.64 11.27
C GLY A 93 27.17 -17.46 10.70
N ALA A 94 27.69 -16.79 9.67
CA ALA A 94 27.12 -15.52 9.17
C ALA A 94 25.97 -15.70 8.17
N ASP A 95 25.90 -16.84 7.47
CA ASP A 95 25.01 -17.05 6.31
C ASP A 95 23.50 -16.86 6.63
N ARG A 96 23.05 -17.07 7.89
CA ARG A 96 21.62 -17.20 8.23
C ARG A 96 20.92 -15.94 8.74
N LEU A 97 21.65 -14.89 9.09
CA LEU A 97 21.07 -13.59 9.45
C LEU A 97 20.55 -12.85 8.20
N PHE A 98 21.17 -13.11 7.05
CA PHE A 98 20.78 -12.52 5.77
C PHE A 98 19.35 -12.91 5.35
N ASP A 99 18.93 -14.14 5.60
CA ASP A 99 17.66 -14.66 5.05
C ASP A 99 16.42 -14.02 5.67
N GLY A 100 16.48 -13.61 6.94
CA GLY A 100 15.36 -12.97 7.64
C GLY A 100 15.14 -11.52 7.19
N ASP A 101 16.22 -10.78 6.95
CA ASP A 101 16.14 -9.41 6.45
C ASP A 101 15.81 -9.40 4.95
N LEU A 102 16.34 -10.36 4.18
CA LEU A 102 15.97 -10.58 2.78
C LEU A 102 14.48 -10.91 2.62
N ALA A 103 13.90 -11.76 3.48
CA ALA A 103 12.46 -12.04 3.44
C ALA A 103 11.62 -10.78 3.66
N THR A 104 12.08 -9.84 4.49
CA THR A 104 11.42 -8.55 4.70
C THR A 104 11.60 -7.64 3.49
N ILE A 105 12.81 -7.55 2.91
CA ILE A 105 13.04 -6.78 1.68
C ILE A 105 12.16 -7.32 0.53
N PHE A 106 12.02 -8.64 0.43
CA PHE A 106 11.18 -9.29 -0.56
C PHE A 106 9.67 -9.16 -0.31
N SER A 107 9.23 -8.82 0.90
CA SER A 107 7.83 -8.46 1.13
C SER A 107 7.50 -7.04 0.65
N PHE A 108 8.45 -6.11 0.76
CA PHE A 108 8.28 -4.73 0.32
C PHE A 108 8.65 -4.50 -1.14
N GLY A 109 9.64 -5.23 -1.66
CA GLY A 109 10.18 -5.07 -3.00
C GLY A 109 9.11 -5.10 -4.09
N PRO A 110 8.25 -6.12 -4.18
CA PRO A 110 7.22 -6.20 -5.22
C PRO A 110 6.25 -5.01 -5.27
N LEU A 111 6.02 -4.33 -4.14
CA LEU A 111 5.14 -3.17 -4.05
C LEU A 111 5.65 -1.97 -4.86
N MET A 112 6.96 -1.91 -5.16
CA MET A 112 7.54 -0.86 -6.01
C MET A 112 7.11 -0.96 -7.48
N PHE A 113 6.54 -2.10 -7.90
CA PHE A 113 6.10 -2.37 -9.27
C PHE A 113 4.58 -2.24 -9.45
N LEU A 114 3.86 -1.77 -8.42
CA LEU A 114 2.45 -1.45 -8.53
C LEU A 114 2.27 -0.36 -9.59
N ARG A 115 1.37 -0.60 -10.56
CA ARG A 115 1.13 0.29 -11.71
C ARG A 115 0.00 1.27 -11.39
N GLY A 116 -0.14 2.31 -12.22
CA GLY A 116 -1.19 3.31 -12.08
C GLY A 116 -0.94 4.31 -10.95
N ASN A 117 -1.91 5.19 -10.73
CA ASN A 117 -1.78 6.33 -9.82
C ASN A 117 -1.53 5.89 -8.36
N SER A 118 -2.19 4.81 -7.92
CA SER A 118 -2.00 4.24 -6.58
C SER A 118 -0.58 3.71 -6.37
N GLY A 119 0.04 3.20 -7.43
CA GLY A 119 1.42 2.73 -7.43
C GLY A 119 2.41 3.87 -7.28
N GLU A 120 2.23 4.93 -8.07
CA GLU A 120 3.06 6.14 -7.98
C GLU A 120 2.98 6.80 -6.60
N PHE A 121 1.77 6.87 -6.04
CA PHE A 121 1.52 7.41 -4.71
C PHE A 121 2.31 6.66 -3.62
N ILE A 122 2.32 5.32 -3.65
CA ILE A 122 2.91 4.52 -2.58
C ILE A 122 4.38 4.19 -2.79
N ARG A 123 4.89 4.29 -4.03
CA ARG A 123 6.24 3.88 -4.45
C ARG A 123 7.38 4.34 -3.53
N PRO A 124 7.38 5.56 -2.94
CA PRO A 124 8.45 5.98 -2.03
C PRO A 124 8.58 5.09 -0.78
N ILE A 125 7.47 4.59 -0.22
CA ILE A 125 7.46 3.82 1.04
C ILE A 125 8.27 2.51 0.93
N PRO A 126 7.95 1.57 0.01
CA PRO A 126 8.69 0.32 -0.10
C PRO A 126 10.15 0.53 -0.53
N ILE A 127 10.46 1.57 -1.29
CA ILE A 127 11.84 1.91 -1.67
C ILE A 127 12.64 2.30 -0.43
N VAL A 128 12.14 3.25 0.37
CA VAL A 128 12.83 3.71 1.57
C VAL A 128 12.96 2.57 2.58
N ILE A 129 11.92 1.76 2.79
CA ILE A 129 11.98 0.60 3.69
C ILE A 129 13.01 -0.43 3.20
N SER A 130 13.01 -0.76 1.90
CA SER A 130 13.94 -1.74 1.35
C SER A 130 15.40 -1.26 1.46
N LEU A 131 15.66 0.01 1.14
CA LEU A 131 17.00 0.61 1.25
C LEU A 131 17.47 0.72 2.70
N THR A 132 16.58 1.11 3.62
CA THR A 132 16.92 1.20 5.05
C THR A 132 17.13 -0.18 5.67
N MET A 133 16.38 -1.20 5.26
CA MET A 133 16.62 -2.59 5.67
C MET A 133 17.94 -3.13 5.13
N LEU A 134 18.29 -2.84 3.87
CA LEU A 134 19.59 -3.20 3.31
C LEU A 134 20.74 -2.51 4.05
N ALA A 135 20.63 -1.21 4.31
CA ALA A 135 21.63 -0.46 5.07
C ALA A 135 21.75 -1.00 6.51
N SER A 136 20.62 -1.28 7.17
CA SER A 136 20.57 -1.90 8.50
C SER A 136 21.26 -3.27 8.52
N MET A 137 21.04 -4.10 7.50
CA MET A 137 21.68 -5.40 7.35
C MET A 137 23.20 -5.27 7.23
N VAL A 138 23.68 -4.35 6.37
CA VAL A 138 25.13 -4.08 6.23
C VAL A 138 25.72 -3.62 7.57
N MET A 139 25.04 -2.72 8.28
CA MET A 139 25.45 -2.24 9.60
C MET A 139 25.48 -3.35 10.65
N ALA A 140 24.50 -4.26 10.63
CA ALA A 140 24.40 -5.38 11.57
C ALA A 140 25.53 -6.40 11.39
N VAL A 141 26.03 -6.59 10.16
CA VAL A 141 27.12 -7.53 9.87
C VAL A 141 28.50 -6.89 10.07
N THR A 142 28.63 -5.58 9.87
CA THR A 142 29.92 -4.88 9.93
C THR A 142 30.12 -4.14 11.25
N ILE A 143 29.30 -3.14 11.52
CA ILE A 143 29.48 -2.18 12.60
C ILE A 143 29.19 -2.81 13.96
N VAL A 144 28.10 -3.59 14.07
CA VAL A 144 27.69 -4.16 15.36
C VAL A 144 28.74 -5.12 15.95
N PRO A 145 29.33 -6.08 15.19
CA PRO A 145 30.40 -6.93 15.71
C PRO A 145 31.66 -6.15 16.09
N ILE A 146 32.03 -5.12 15.32
CA ILE A 146 33.18 -4.24 15.61
C ILE A 146 32.97 -3.50 16.93
N PHE A 147 31.84 -2.83 17.09
CA PHE A 147 31.52 -2.10 18.32
C PHE A 147 31.43 -3.03 19.53
N ARG A 148 30.84 -4.22 19.36
CA ARG A 148 30.74 -5.20 20.43
C ARG A 148 32.13 -5.67 20.88
N ASN A 149 32.99 -6.05 19.94
CA ASN A 149 34.37 -6.45 20.24
C ASN A 149 35.16 -5.31 20.89
N TRP A 150 35.01 -4.08 20.39
CA TRP A 150 35.65 -2.89 20.96
C TRP A 150 35.17 -2.59 22.39
N TYR A 151 33.87 -2.68 22.64
CA TYR A 151 33.27 -2.43 23.95
C TYR A 151 33.66 -3.51 24.97
N GLU A 152 33.58 -4.79 24.59
CA GLU A 152 33.95 -5.92 25.44
C GLU A 152 35.44 -5.90 25.79
N ARG A 153 36.33 -5.53 24.86
CA ARG A 153 37.77 -5.36 25.13
C ARG A 153 38.08 -4.24 26.15
N ARG A 154 37.21 -3.23 26.28
CA ARG A 154 37.41 -2.11 27.23
C ARG A 154 36.79 -2.36 28.61
N ARG A 155 35.90 -3.35 28.77
CA ARG A 155 35.28 -3.71 30.04
C ARG A 155 35.48 -5.19 30.32
N LEU A 156 36.54 -5.52 31.07
CA LEU A 156 36.63 -6.80 31.76
C LEU A 156 35.49 -6.83 32.82
N PRO A 157 34.52 -7.76 32.73
CA PRO A 157 33.49 -7.87 33.75
C PRO A 157 34.14 -8.27 35.09
N PRO A 158 33.66 -7.74 36.23
CA PRO A 158 34.19 -8.15 37.53
C PRO A 158 34.00 -9.66 37.73
N ALA A 159 35.08 -10.35 38.09
CA ALA A 159 35.07 -11.77 38.43
C ALA A 159 34.19 -11.97 39.68
N GLY A 160 33.18 -12.84 39.58
CA GLY A 160 32.40 -13.30 40.73
C GLY A 160 31.02 -12.66 40.95
N GLY A 161 30.50 -11.85 40.02
CA GLY A 161 29.12 -11.34 40.14
C GLY A 161 28.08 -12.30 39.57
N GLU A 162 27.20 -12.86 40.42
CA GLU A 162 26.00 -13.61 40.01
C GLU A 162 25.29 -12.95 38.81
N ASN A 163 24.75 -13.78 37.91
CA ASN A 163 24.00 -13.41 36.70
C ASN A 163 22.84 -12.46 37.01
N LYS A 164 23.12 -11.17 37.26
CA LYS A 164 22.12 -10.13 37.28
C LYS A 164 21.51 -10.09 35.88
N PRO A 165 20.20 -10.36 35.74
CA PRO A 165 19.60 -10.41 34.42
C PRO A 165 19.72 -9.03 33.77
N ALA A 166 20.17 -9.02 32.51
CA ALA A 166 20.49 -7.80 31.80
C ALA A 166 19.26 -6.92 31.56
N GLY A 167 19.35 -5.63 31.90
CA GLY A 167 18.38 -4.57 31.59
C GLY A 167 17.28 -4.34 32.65
N LEU A 168 16.53 -3.24 32.49
CA LEU A 168 15.40 -2.82 33.36
C LEU A 168 14.30 -3.90 33.49
N LEU A 169 14.07 -4.67 32.43
CA LEU A 169 13.05 -5.74 32.37
C LEU A 169 13.64 -7.16 32.45
N GLY A 170 14.93 -7.28 32.77
CA GLY A 170 15.64 -8.56 32.69
C GLY A 170 15.02 -9.65 33.57
N ARG A 171 14.61 -9.31 34.81
CA ARG A 171 14.03 -10.26 35.77
C ARG A 171 12.64 -10.75 35.36
N GLN A 172 11.79 -9.89 34.81
CA GLN A 172 10.46 -10.28 34.35
C GLN A 172 10.57 -11.19 33.14
N ILE A 173 11.43 -10.84 32.17
CA ILE A 173 11.62 -11.63 30.95
C ILE A 173 12.20 -13.01 31.28
N THR A 174 13.22 -13.10 32.15
CA THR A 174 13.78 -14.42 32.49
C THR A 174 12.79 -15.32 33.25
N ARG A 175 11.95 -14.76 34.14
CA ARG A 175 10.85 -15.50 34.76
C ARG A 175 9.82 -15.98 33.73
N LEU A 176 9.46 -15.12 32.78
CA LEU A 176 8.55 -15.46 31.70
C LEU A 176 9.13 -16.57 30.81
N THR A 177 10.42 -16.50 30.48
CA THR A 177 11.14 -17.54 29.73
C THR A 177 11.17 -18.87 30.47
N ALA A 178 11.49 -18.87 31.76
CA ALA A 178 11.49 -20.07 32.58
C ALA A 178 10.07 -20.68 32.70
N TRP A 179 9.03 -19.85 32.82
CA TRP A 179 7.64 -20.31 32.84
C TRP A 179 7.20 -20.89 31.48
N TYR A 180 7.55 -20.21 30.39
CA TYR A 180 7.25 -20.66 29.03
C TYR A 180 7.92 -22.00 28.73
N ALA A 181 9.21 -22.14 29.05
CA ALA A 181 9.98 -23.37 28.83
C ALA A 181 9.64 -24.50 29.79
N GLY A 182 9.45 -24.20 31.08
CA GLY A 182 9.22 -25.21 32.10
C GLY A 182 7.77 -25.66 32.24
N ARG A 183 6.79 -24.82 31.89
CA ARG A 183 5.35 -25.11 32.11
C ARG A 183 4.53 -25.11 30.83
N LEU A 184 4.68 -24.09 29.98
CA LEU A 184 3.81 -23.94 28.80
C LEU A 184 4.18 -24.93 27.68
N MET A 185 5.45 -24.98 27.27
CA MET A 185 5.90 -25.86 26.19
C MET A 185 5.68 -27.36 26.49
N PRO A 186 6.00 -27.89 27.69
CA PRO A 186 5.75 -29.30 27.99
C PRO A 186 4.27 -29.66 27.94
N VAL A 187 3.37 -28.75 28.33
CA VAL A 187 1.92 -28.96 28.24
C VAL A 187 1.46 -28.97 26.78
N MET A 188 1.97 -28.04 25.95
CA MET A 188 1.63 -27.96 24.53
C MET A 188 2.11 -29.19 23.76
N LEU A 189 3.32 -29.67 24.05
CA LEU A 189 3.94 -30.82 23.40
C LEU A 189 3.33 -32.18 23.82
N LYS A 190 2.42 -32.23 24.79
CA LYS A 190 1.66 -33.45 25.11
C LYS A 190 0.65 -33.82 24.02
N ARG A 191 0.04 -32.82 23.37
CA ARG A 191 -0.94 -33.01 22.30
C ARG A 191 -0.71 -31.98 21.18
N PRO A 192 0.44 -32.06 20.48
CA PRO A 192 0.93 -30.99 19.60
C PRO A 192 -0.02 -30.72 18.42
N LEU A 193 -0.73 -31.73 17.92
CA LEU A 193 -1.72 -31.54 16.85
C LEU A 193 -2.93 -30.73 17.33
N ARG A 194 -3.44 -31.02 18.54
CA ARG A 194 -4.61 -30.31 19.08
C ARG A 194 -4.24 -28.86 19.41
N THR A 195 -3.09 -28.63 20.05
CA THR A 195 -2.65 -27.27 20.39
C THR A 195 -2.39 -26.42 19.15
N GLY A 196 -1.72 -26.98 18.13
CA GLY A 196 -1.49 -26.30 16.86
C GLY A 196 -2.80 -25.96 16.15
N LEU A 197 -3.72 -26.93 16.00
CA LEU A 197 -5.01 -26.70 15.35
C LEU A 197 -5.91 -25.74 16.14
N THR A 198 -5.93 -25.79 17.47
CA THR A 198 -6.69 -24.84 18.29
C THR A 198 -6.16 -23.43 18.11
N GLY A 199 -4.83 -23.24 18.07
CA GLY A 199 -4.25 -21.92 17.81
C GLY A 199 -4.58 -21.38 16.42
N VAL A 200 -4.54 -22.24 15.39
CA VAL A 200 -4.99 -21.87 14.03
C VAL A 200 -6.48 -21.54 14.02
N PHE A 201 -7.31 -22.36 14.66
CA PHE A 201 -8.76 -22.16 14.75
C PHE A 201 -9.13 -20.84 15.43
N ILE A 202 -8.45 -20.48 16.53
CA ILE A 202 -8.61 -19.17 17.18
C ILE A 202 -8.28 -18.04 16.20
N GLY A 203 -7.20 -18.16 15.44
CA GLY A 203 -6.88 -17.22 14.36
C GLY A 203 -7.94 -17.18 13.26
N THR A 204 -8.49 -18.33 12.86
CA THR A 204 -9.52 -18.43 11.83
C THR A 204 -10.82 -17.73 12.22
N ILE A 205 -11.20 -17.77 13.50
CA ILE A 205 -12.40 -17.06 14.00
C ILE A 205 -12.30 -15.55 13.70
N ALA A 206 -11.10 -14.96 13.77
CA ALA A 206 -10.91 -13.54 13.48
C ALA A 206 -11.28 -13.14 12.04
N TYR A 207 -11.20 -14.06 11.07
CA TYR A 207 -11.61 -13.79 9.69
C TYR A 207 -13.14 -13.61 9.56
N GLY A 208 -13.92 -14.12 10.52
CA GLY A 208 -15.36 -13.84 10.61
C GLY A 208 -15.68 -12.37 10.91
N LEU A 209 -14.69 -11.55 11.27
CA LEU A 209 -14.86 -10.11 11.49
C LEU A 209 -14.88 -9.29 10.20
N ILE A 210 -14.43 -9.86 9.06
CA ILE A 210 -14.31 -9.15 7.78
C ILE A 210 -15.62 -8.43 7.38
N PRO A 211 -16.81 -9.05 7.45
CA PRO A 211 -18.06 -8.39 7.05
C PRO A 211 -18.47 -7.20 7.95
N PHE A 212 -17.83 -7.04 9.11
CA PHE A 212 -18.13 -5.97 10.07
C PHE A 212 -17.12 -4.83 10.04
N ILE A 213 -16.07 -4.93 9.23
CA ILE A 213 -15.06 -3.88 9.07
C ILE A 213 -15.49 -3.00 7.87
N PRO A 214 -15.61 -1.67 8.03
CA PRO A 214 -15.96 -0.80 6.91
C PRO A 214 -14.87 -0.87 5.83
N VAL A 215 -15.26 -0.81 4.56
CA VAL A 215 -14.32 -0.82 3.43
C VAL A 215 -14.28 0.59 2.86
N ASP A 216 -13.09 1.16 2.83
CA ASP A 216 -12.83 2.47 2.26
C ASP A 216 -11.40 2.46 1.72
N LEU A 217 -11.24 2.69 0.41
CA LEU A 217 -9.94 2.55 -0.24
C LEU A 217 -8.96 3.64 0.20
N PHE A 218 -9.44 4.89 0.26
CA PHE A 218 -8.67 6.06 0.65
C PHE A 218 -9.51 6.92 1.61
N PRO A 219 -9.08 7.08 2.87
CA PRO A 219 -9.84 7.84 3.84
C PRO A 219 -9.87 9.34 3.49
N ALA A 220 -10.91 10.02 3.97
CA ALA A 220 -10.98 11.48 3.92
C ALA A 220 -9.71 12.11 4.53
N ALA A 221 -9.21 13.17 3.89
CA ALA A 221 -8.06 13.92 4.33
C ALA A 221 -8.41 14.75 5.57
N ASP A 222 -7.59 14.60 6.61
CA ASP A 222 -7.63 15.49 7.78
C ASP A 222 -6.91 16.80 7.42
N ARG A 223 -7.62 17.66 6.70
CA ARG A 223 -7.14 18.95 6.21
C ARG A 223 -8.11 20.04 6.59
N GLU A 224 -7.61 21.25 6.84
CA GLU A 224 -8.45 22.40 7.17
C GLU A 224 -9.22 22.94 5.96
N GLU A 225 -8.94 22.47 4.74
CA GLU A 225 -9.56 22.94 3.51
C GLU A 225 -10.87 22.20 3.17
N LEU A 226 -11.96 22.94 2.99
CA LEU A 226 -13.27 22.46 2.56
C LEU A 226 -13.69 23.13 1.24
N PRO A 227 -13.50 22.47 0.08
CA PRO A 227 -13.96 22.95 -1.21
C PRO A 227 -15.49 22.86 -1.35
N VAL A 228 -16.05 23.86 -2.03
CA VAL A 228 -17.46 23.95 -2.40
C VAL A 228 -17.50 24.24 -3.90
N LEU A 229 -17.93 23.25 -4.68
CA LEU A 229 -18.13 23.41 -6.12
C LEU A 229 -19.49 24.03 -6.38
N ILE A 230 -19.52 25.02 -7.27
CA ILE A 230 -20.72 25.70 -7.74
C ILE A 230 -20.86 25.37 -9.23
N THR A 231 -21.99 24.79 -9.61
CA THR A 231 -22.33 24.50 -11.00
C THR A 231 -23.67 25.15 -11.33
N LEU A 232 -23.62 26.17 -12.19
CA LEU A 232 -24.79 26.81 -12.75
C LEU A 232 -25.30 26.04 -13.98
N PRO A 233 -26.56 26.23 -14.38
CA PRO A 233 -27.06 25.73 -15.65
C PRO A 233 -26.16 26.16 -16.84
N LYS A 234 -25.94 25.24 -17.79
CA LYS A 234 -25.14 25.54 -18.99
C LYS A 234 -25.74 26.71 -19.77
N GLY A 235 -24.89 27.64 -20.19
CA GLY A 235 -25.30 28.89 -20.87
C GLY A 235 -25.53 30.07 -19.92
N SER A 236 -25.27 29.91 -18.62
CA SER A 236 -25.20 31.05 -17.69
C SER A 236 -24.01 31.93 -18.00
N ASP A 237 -24.19 33.24 -17.82
CA ASP A 237 -23.14 34.23 -18.04
C ASP A 237 -22.07 34.16 -16.92
N VAL A 238 -20.82 34.41 -17.27
CA VAL A 238 -19.69 34.40 -16.32
C VAL A 238 -19.87 35.47 -15.24
N GLU A 239 -20.50 36.60 -15.56
CA GLU A 239 -20.81 37.65 -14.60
C GLU A 239 -21.81 37.17 -13.54
N GLU A 240 -22.82 36.38 -13.96
CA GLU A 240 -23.80 35.78 -13.04
C GLU A 240 -23.15 34.69 -12.18
N THR A 241 -22.31 33.84 -12.78
CA THR A 241 -21.49 32.88 -12.04
C THR A 241 -20.65 33.58 -10.98
N ASN A 242 -19.98 34.69 -11.34
CA ASN A 242 -19.18 35.48 -10.40
C ASN A 242 -20.04 36.12 -9.29
N ARG A 243 -21.22 36.64 -9.62
CA ARG A 243 -22.15 37.21 -8.64
C ARG A 243 -22.55 36.20 -7.57
N ILE A 244 -22.97 35.00 -7.97
CA ILE A 244 -23.35 33.92 -7.05
C ILE A 244 -22.13 33.48 -6.21
N THR A 245 -20.97 33.36 -6.85
CA THR A 245 -19.72 32.97 -6.19
C THR A 245 -19.33 33.94 -5.08
N MET A 246 -19.39 35.25 -5.34
CA MET A 246 -19.08 36.28 -4.32
C MET A 246 -20.10 36.28 -3.17
N GLU A 247 -21.38 36.02 -3.47
CA GLU A 247 -22.42 35.89 -2.44
C GLU A 247 -22.17 34.67 -1.53
N LEU A 248 -21.82 33.53 -2.13
CA LEU A 248 -21.48 32.31 -1.39
C LEU A 248 -20.22 32.50 -0.56
N GLN A 249 -19.17 33.10 -1.13
CA GLN A 249 -17.93 33.43 -0.44
C GLN A 249 -18.20 34.26 0.83
N ALA A 250 -19.02 35.31 0.71
CA ALA A 250 -19.37 36.17 1.84
C ALA A 250 -20.15 35.41 2.92
N TRP A 251 -21.07 34.53 2.53
CA TRP A 251 -21.81 33.68 3.46
C TRP A 251 -20.90 32.69 4.19
N VAL A 252 -20.00 32.01 3.46
CA VAL A 252 -19.04 31.04 4.00
C VAL A 252 -18.08 31.74 4.97
N ALA A 253 -17.61 32.94 4.63
CA ALA A 253 -16.73 33.72 5.51
C ALA A 253 -17.38 34.13 6.84
N GLY A 254 -18.72 34.16 6.90
CA GLY A 254 -19.47 34.44 8.13
C GLY A 254 -19.72 33.21 9.02
N GLN A 255 -19.38 32.01 8.58
CA GLN A 255 -19.67 30.78 9.32
C GLN A 255 -18.71 30.55 10.50
N PRO A 256 -19.18 29.97 11.61
CA PRO A 256 -18.34 29.67 12.76
C PRO A 256 -17.23 28.67 12.38
N GLY A 257 -16.00 28.96 12.80
CA GLY A 257 -14.84 28.08 12.55
C GLY A 257 -14.14 28.31 11.21
N VAL A 258 -14.66 29.17 10.34
CA VAL A 258 -13.98 29.56 9.09
C VAL A 258 -12.94 30.65 9.38
N THR A 259 -11.68 30.38 9.00
CA THR A 259 -10.52 31.27 9.23
C THR A 259 -10.08 32.01 7.97
N GLY A 260 -10.45 31.51 6.80
CA GLY A 260 -10.14 32.11 5.51
C GLY A 260 -11.04 31.54 4.43
N VAL A 261 -11.29 32.35 3.39
CA VAL A 261 -12.08 31.93 2.22
C VAL A 261 -11.38 32.45 0.97
N MET A 262 -11.33 31.61 -0.05
CA MET A 262 -10.94 31.98 -1.41
C MET A 262 -12.04 31.57 -2.37
N ALA A 263 -12.24 32.33 -3.43
CA ALA A 263 -13.19 31.98 -4.48
C ALA A 263 -12.57 32.18 -5.87
N VAL A 264 -12.98 31.33 -6.81
CA VAL A 264 -12.58 31.38 -8.22
C VAL A 264 -13.82 31.16 -9.07
N SER A 265 -14.09 32.08 -10.00
CA SER A 265 -15.19 32.05 -10.96
C SER A 265 -14.61 32.12 -12.37
N GLY A 266 -15.08 31.26 -13.28
CA GLY A 266 -14.69 31.27 -14.70
C GLY A 266 -13.17 31.18 -14.96
N GLY A 267 -12.65 29.99 -15.27
CA GLY A 267 -11.26 29.82 -15.72
C GLY A 267 -10.50 28.70 -14.99
N HIS A 268 -9.19 28.86 -14.85
CA HIS A 268 -8.36 27.87 -14.18
C HIS A 268 -8.17 28.22 -12.71
N ALA A 269 -8.79 27.45 -11.81
CA ALA A 269 -8.38 27.49 -10.41
C ALA A 269 -6.92 27.05 -10.30
N TYR A 270 -6.15 27.70 -9.42
CA TYR A 270 -4.80 27.24 -9.13
C TYR A 270 -4.85 25.78 -8.68
N GLN A 271 -3.88 24.97 -9.14
CA GLN A 271 -3.77 23.58 -8.72
C GLN A 271 -3.44 23.54 -7.22
N TRP A 272 -4.47 23.41 -6.39
CA TRP A 272 -4.35 23.49 -4.92
C TRP A 272 -3.76 22.23 -4.29
N PHE A 273 -3.88 21.09 -4.97
CA PHE A 273 -3.46 19.80 -4.46
C PHE A 273 -2.57 19.05 -5.47
N GLY A 274 -1.53 18.40 -4.96
CA GLY A 274 -0.73 17.45 -5.74
C GLY A 274 -1.48 16.13 -5.85
N GLY A 275 -1.77 15.69 -7.06
CA GLY A 275 -2.42 14.40 -7.34
C GLY A 275 -3.84 14.56 -7.90
N GLY A 276 -3.94 14.78 -9.22
CA GLY A 276 -5.07 14.35 -10.04
C GLY A 276 -6.46 14.98 -9.83
N THR A 277 -6.72 15.74 -8.76
CA THR A 277 -7.99 16.48 -8.65
C THR A 277 -7.95 17.62 -9.66
N ASP A 278 -8.57 17.38 -10.82
CA ASP A 278 -8.71 18.29 -11.96
C ASP A 278 -9.68 19.44 -11.64
N LEU A 279 -9.48 20.07 -10.48
CA LEU A 279 -10.11 21.30 -10.01
C LEU A 279 -9.78 22.49 -10.92
N SER A 280 -8.86 22.30 -11.86
CA SER A 280 -8.35 23.28 -12.81
C SER A 280 -9.35 23.66 -13.91
N ASN A 281 -10.41 22.89 -14.17
CA ASN A 281 -11.31 23.19 -15.29
C ASN A 281 -12.66 23.72 -14.80
N VAL A 282 -12.65 24.96 -14.32
CA VAL A 282 -13.86 25.70 -13.96
C VAL A 282 -14.37 26.39 -15.24
N SER A 283 -15.43 25.86 -15.85
CA SER A 283 -16.05 26.45 -17.04
C SER A 283 -16.75 27.80 -16.75
N GLU A 284 -17.23 28.51 -17.77
CA GLU A 284 -18.00 29.77 -17.61
C GLU A 284 -19.22 29.62 -16.68
N GLY A 285 -19.82 28.43 -16.63
CA GLY A 285 -20.95 28.10 -15.75
C GLY A 285 -20.55 27.39 -14.45
N SER A 286 -19.26 27.35 -14.11
CA SER A 286 -18.76 26.72 -12.89
C SER A 286 -17.99 27.73 -12.05
N ALA A 287 -17.93 27.49 -10.75
CA ALA A 287 -17.09 28.23 -9.83
C ALA A 287 -16.72 27.36 -8.63
N MET A 288 -15.74 27.80 -7.85
CA MET A 288 -15.34 27.12 -6.64
C MET A 288 -15.10 28.12 -5.52
N VAL A 289 -15.61 27.80 -4.34
CA VAL A 289 -15.29 28.47 -3.08
C VAL A 289 -14.52 27.49 -2.20
N MET A 290 -13.45 27.95 -1.58
CA MET A 290 -12.65 27.16 -0.64
C MET A 290 -12.69 27.81 0.72
N ALA A 291 -13.24 27.07 1.68
CA ALA A 291 -13.26 27.47 3.07
C ALA A 291 -12.09 26.83 3.81
N LYS A 292 -11.39 27.61 4.63
CA LYS A 292 -10.44 27.09 5.60
C LYS A 292 -11.10 26.98 6.96
N VAL A 293 -11.44 25.77 7.37
CA VAL A 293 -12.19 25.43 8.59
C VAL A 293 -11.25 24.87 9.66
N ASP A 294 -11.34 25.40 10.89
CA ASP A 294 -10.59 24.91 12.05
C ASP A 294 -11.12 23.54 12.52
N THR A 295 -10.45 22.46 12.12
CA THR A 295 -10.85 21.06 12.39
C THR A 295 -10.90 20.71 13.88
N ASN A 296 -10.28 21.52 14.75
CA ASN A 296 -10.37 21.31 16.21
C ASN A 296 -11.71 21.79 16.80
N LYS A 297 -12.44 22.66 16.09
CA LYS A 297 -13.69 23.27 16.56
C LYS A 297 -14.93 22.72 15.87
N VAL A 298 -14.78 22.24 14.64
CA VAL A 298 -15.89 21.82 13.79
C VAL A 298 -15.55 20.52 13.08
N ASN A 299 -16.50 19.59 13.07
CA ASN A 299 -16.41 18.38 12.28
C ASN A 299 -16.77 18.71 10.82
N GLN A 300 -15.81 18.59 9.91
CA GLN A 300 -16.03 18.95 8.50
C GLN A 300 -17.13 18.14 7.83
N ALA A 301 -17.29 16.85 8.19
CA ALA A 301 -18.35 16.04 7.61
C ALA A 301 -19.73 16.59 8.00
N GLU A 302 -19.92 16.98 9.26
CA GLU A 302 -21.16 17.58 9.74
C GLU A 302 -21.40 18.95 9.11
N VAL A 303 -20.37 19.81 9.06
CA VAL A 303 -20.44 21.13 8.41
C VAL A 303 -20.78 21.00 6.93
N SER A 304 -20.19 20.03 6.23
CA SER A 304 -20.44 19.82 4.81
C SER A 304 -21.90 19.44 4.53
N GLU A 305 -22.51 18.59 5.36
CA GLU A 305 -23.92 18.21 5.24
C GLU A 305 -24.86 19.35 5.61
N GLU A 306 -24.55 20.10 6.67
CA GLU A 306 -25.30 21.30 7.07
C GLU A 306 -25.30 22.36 5.96
N TRP A 307 -24.12 22.68 5.43
CA TRP A 307 -23.97 23.64 4.34
C TRP A 307 -24.69 23.17 3.07
N ARG A 308 -24.60 21.87 2.74
CA ARG A 308 -25.32 21.31 1.58
C ARG A 308 -26.84 21.49 1.72
N ALA A 309 -27.40 21.27 2.90
CA ALA A 309 -28.83 21.47 3.15
C ALA A 309 -29.25 22.95 3.01
N GLU A 310 -28.47 23.87 3.58
CA GLU A 310 -28.69 25.32 3.48
C GLU A 310 -28.58 25.82 2.03
N PHE A 311 -27.55 25.41 1.29
CA PHE A 311 -27.34 25.85 -0.09
C PHE A 311 -28.45 25.39 -1.02
N LYS A 312 -28.97 24.18 -0.82
CA LYS A 312 -30.12 23.67 -1.58
C LYS A 312 -31.38 24.51 -1.39
N GLN A 313 -31.56 25.10 -0.21
CA GLN A 313 -32.69 26.00 0.07
C GLN A 313 -32.45 27.41 -0.48
N LYS A 314 -31.22 27.92 -0.35
CA LYS A 314 -30.87 29.30 -0.69
C LYS A 314 -30.68 29.54 -2.19
N TYR A 315 -30.17 28.55 -2.92
CA TYR A 315 -29.84 28.66 -4.35
C TYR A 315 -30.61 27.62 -5.18
N PRO A 316 -31.94 27.75 -5.33
CA PRO A 316 -32.71 26.83 -6.15
C PRO A 316 -32.27 26.92 -7.62
N GLY A 317 -31.91 25.77 -8.21
CA GLY A 317 -31.47 25.69 -9.61
C GLY A 317 -29.96 25.86 -9.83
N VAL A 318 -29.17 26.05 -8.77
CA VAL A 318 -27.71 25.99 -8.80
C VAL A 318 -27.27 24.77 -7.99
N ASP A 319 -26.38 23.95 -8.55
CA ASP A 319 -25.81 22.84 -7.82
C ASP A 319 -24.60 23.34 -7.03
N VAL A 320 -24.74 23.39 -5.70
CA VAL A 320 -23.69 23.85 -4.78
C VAL A 320 -23.35 22.69 -3.87
N ASN A 321 -22.21 22.06 -4.12
CA ASN A 321 -21.81 20.83 -3.43
C ASN A 321 -20.50 21.03 -2.65
N PRO A 322 -20.56 21.07 -1.31
CA PRO A 322 -19.39 20.86 -0.47
C PRO A 322 -18.92 19.41 -0.59
N TRP A 323 -17.61 19.19 -0.73
CA TRP A 323 -17.04 17.85 -0.65
C TRP A 323 -15.82 17.81 0.27
N LEU A 324 -15.62 16.65 0.90
CA LEU A 324 -14.43 16.41 1.70
C LEU A 324 -13.27 16.05 0.78
N LEU A 325 -12.09 16.59 1.08
CA LEU A 325 -10.87 16.16 0.40
C LEU A 325 -10.58 14.71 0.76
N ILE A 326 -10.11 13.92 -0.19
CA ILE A 326 -9.68 12.53 0.01
C ILE A 326 -8.15 12.43 -0.04
N THR A 327 -7.58 11.52 0.76
CA THR A 327 -6.13 11.30 0.76
C THR A 327 -5.76 10.20 -0.23
N GLY A 328 -5.40 10.57 -1.46
CA GLY A 328 -4.96 9.62 -2.48
C GLY A 328 -5.33 10.06 -3.89
N PRO A 329 -5.08 9.21 -4.91
CA PRO A 329 -5.56 9.45 -6.26
C PRO A 329 -7.10 9.55 -6.31
N PRO A 330 -7.66 10.37 -7.21
CA PRO A 330 -9.10 10.40 -7.42
C PRO A 330 -9.60 9.04 -7.93
N VAL A 331 -10.68 8.55 -7.33
CA VAL A 331 -11.31 7.25 -7.66
C VAL A 331 -12.60 7.41 -8.48
N GLY A 332 -12.95 8.64 -8.86
CA GLY A 332 -14.20 8.98 -9.54
C GLY A 332 -15.39 9.05 -8.60
N ASP A 333 -16.58 9.29 -9.15
CA ASP A 333 -17.81 9.45 -8.37
C ASP A 333 -18.30 8.10 -7.79
N PRO A 334 -18.98 8.08 -6.63
CA PRO A 334 -19.50 6.87 -6.01
C PRO A 334 -20.42 6.05 -6.94
N ILE A 335 -21.29 6.74 -7.68
CA ILE A 335 -22.12 6.14 -8.74
C ILE A 335 -21.59 6.63 -10.08
N THR A 336 -21.20 5.70 -10.95
CA THR A 336 -20.84 6.02 -12.34
C THR A 336 -21.30 4.91 -13.28
N VAL A 337 -22.12 5.29 -14.26
CA VAL A 337 -22.60 4.40 -15.32
C VAL A 337 -22.34 5.04 -16.68
N HIS A 338 -21.66 4.32 -17.55
CA HIS A 338 -21.40 4.71 -18.94
C HIS A 338 -22.37 3.98 -19.86
N ILE A 339 -23.05 4.70 -20.75
CA ILE A 339 -23.87 4.13 -21.81
C ILE A 339 -23.30 4.57 -23.14
N TYR A 340 -22.91 3.60 -23.97
CA TYR A 340 -22.34 3.81 -25.29
C TYR A 340 -23.38 3.56 -26.38
N GLY A 341 -23.28 4.29 -27.47
CA GLY A 341 -24.18 4.17 -28.62
C GLY A 341 -23.85 5.18 -29.71
N THR A 342 -24.46 5.05 -30.88
CA THR A 342 -24.16 5.92 -32.04
C THR A 342 -25.14 7.10 -32.15
N ASP A 343 -26.42 6.88 -31.87
CA ASP A 343 -27.47 7.92 -31.93
C ASP A 343 -27.58 8.68 -30.59
N ILE A 344 -27.41 10.01 -30.67
CA ILE A 344 -27.42 10.92 -29.52
C ILE A 344 -28.82 11.05 -28.91
N GLY A 345 -29.87 11.11 -29.73
CA GLY A 345 -31.25 11.21 -29.24
C GLY A 345 -31.64 9.96 -28.46
N LYS A 346 -31.23 8.79 -28.96
CA LYS A 346 -31.45 7.52 -28.25
C LYS A 346 -30.60 7.41 -26.98
N LEU A 347 -29.34 7.85 -27.00
CA LEU A 347 -28.50 7.92 -25.80
C LEU A 347 -29.13 8.81 -24.72
N ARG A 348 -29.73 9.94 -25.10
CA ARG A 348 -30.42 10.84 -24.17
C ARG A 348 -31.64 10.17 -23.55
N GLN A 349 -32.43 9.45 -24.34
CA GLN A 349 -33.58 8.69 -23.85
C GLN A 349 -33.14 7.63 -22.83
N LEU A 350 -32.10 6.85 -23.16
CA LEU A 350 -31.56 5.82 -22.27
C LEU A 350 -30.95 6.42 -21.00
N SER A 351 -30.24 7.55 -21.12
CA SER A 351 -29.71 8.29 -19.98
C SER A 351 -30.83 8.67 -19.02
N GLN A 352 -31.90 9.29 -19.53
CA GLN A 352 -33.02 9.70 -18.69
C GLN A 352 -33.71 8.51 -18.01
N GLU A 353 -33.94 7.41 -18.74
CA GLU A 353 -34.52 6.20 -18.14
C GLU A 353 -33.64 5.63 -17.01
N VAL A 354 -32.33 5.59 -17.23
CA VAL A 354 -31.38 5.09 -16.22
C VAL A 354 -31.32 6.04 -15.02
N LYS A 355 -31.27 7.36 -15.22
CA LYS A 355 -31.34 8.35 -14.13
C LYS A 355 -32.61 8.22 -13.29
N ASP A 356 -33.76 8.08 -13.94
CA ASP A 356 -35.07 7.94 -13.27
C ASP A 356 -35.18 6.64 -12.45
N ARG A 357 -34.43 5.60 -12.83
CA ARG A 357 -34.33 4.36 -12.04
C ARG A 357 -33.32 4.48 -10.91
N ILE A 358 -32.12 5.03 -11.16
CA ILE A 358 -31.08 5.21 -10.14
C ILE A 358 -31.59 6.12 -9.01
N SER A 359 -32.31 7.19 -9.34
CA SER A 359 -32.91 8.10 -8.35
C SER A 359 -33.93 7.46 -7.40
N LYS A 360 -34.45 6.26 -7.73
CA LYS A 360 -35.34 5.48 -6.85
C LYS A 360 -34.59 4.53 -5.92
N VAL A 361 -33.28 4.34 -6.13
CA VAL A 361 -32.45 3.48 -5.28
C VAL A 361 -32.21 4.20 -3.94
N PRO A 362 -32.59 3.60 -2.79
CA PRO A 362 -32.37 4.21 -1.49
C PRO A 362 -30.89 4.49 -1.25
N GLY A 363 -30.57 5.74 -0.92
CA GLY A 363 -29.20 6.22 -0.68
C GLY A 363 -28.54 6.89 -1.87
N ALA A 364 -29.07 6.76 -3.09
CA ALA A 364 -28.58 7.46 -4.27
C ALA A 364 -29.16 8.89 -4.33
N TYR A 365 -28.33 9.89 -4.57
CA TYR A 365 -28.76 11.29 -4.72
C TYR A 365 -27.88 12.05 -5.70
N ASN A 366 -28.32 13.25 -6.10
CA ASN A 366 -27.61 14.12 -7.04
C ASN A 366 -27.26 13.43 -8.37
N ILE A 367 -28.21 12.71 -8.97
CA ILE A 367 -27.96 11.96 -10.20
C ILE A 367 -27.93 12.90 -11.40
N GLN A 368 -26.79 12.97 -12.08
CA GLN A 368 -26.56 13.86 -13.21
C GLN A 368 -26.04 13.09 -14.43
N ASP A 369 -26.10 13.71 -15.61
CA ASP A 369 -25.38 13.23 -16.78
C ASP A 369 -24.52 14.32 -17.40
N ASN A 370 -23.53 13.90 -18.18
CA ASN A 370 -22.60 14.81 -18.84
C ASN A 370 -23.11 15.43 -20.15
N PHE A 371 -24.30 15.04 -20.66
CA PHE A 371 -24.93 15.76 -21.77
C PHE A 371 -25.41 17.13 -21.29
N GLY A 372 -26.05 17.18 -20.12
CA GLY A 372 -26.62 18.41 -19.57
C GLY A 372 -27.77 18.95 -20.43
N ILE A 373 -28.09 20.22 -20.24
CA ILE A 373 -29.13 20.90 -21.02
C ILE A 373 -28.58 21.40 -22.36
N ASP A 374 -29.43 21.37 -23.38
CA ASP A 374 -29.09 21.94 -24.69
C ASP A 374 -28.87 23.45 -24.55
N SER A 375 -27.86 23.95 -25.24
CA SER A 375 -27.57 25.38 -25.27
C SER A 375 -28.28 26.04 -26.42
N TYR A 376 -28.79 27.23 -26.15
CA TYR A 376 -29.34 28.10 -27.16
C TYR A 376 -28.25 28.49 -28.16
N ALA A 377 -28.49 28.21 -29.43
CA ALA A 377 -27.58 28.52 -30.51
C ALA A 377 -28.35 29.12 -31.69
N LEU A 378 -27.68 29.97 -32.46
CA LEU A 378 -28.20 30.48 -33.72
C LEU A 378 -27.70 29.58 -34.85
N GLU A 379 -28.61 28.82 -35.47
CA GLU A 379 -28.29 27.99 -36.63
C GLU A 379 -28.34 28.85 -37.90
N PHE A 380 -27.22 28.94 -38.61
CA PHE A 380 -27.11 29.65 -39.88
C PHE A 380 -27.36 28.67 -41.03
N GLN A 381 -28.58 28.69 -41.58
CA GLN A 381 -28.94 27.90 -42.74
C GLN A 381 -28.57 28.66 -44.01
N VAL A 382 -27.39 28.33 -44.54
CA VAL A 382 -26.79 29.01 -45.69
C VAL A 382 -27.43 28.52 -47.00
N ASP A 383 -27.90 29.46 -47.83
CA ASP A 383 -28.39 29.19 -49.18
C ASP A 383 -27.21 29.19 -50.16
N LYS A 384 -26.65 28.00 -50.38
CA LYS A 384 -25.51 27.80 -51.27
C LYS A 384 -25.79 28.26 -52.72
N PRO A 385 -26.93 27.92 -53.36
CA PRO A 385 -27.29 28.48 -54.66
C PRO A 385 -27.26 30.01 -54.72
N MET A 386 -27.77 30.69 -53.68
CA MET A 386 -27.76 32.16 -53.65
C MET A 386 -26.35 32.72 -53.51
N MET A 387 -25.50 32.10 -52.68
CA MET A 387 -24.09 32.47 -52.59
C MET A 387 -23.36 32.37 -53.93
N ASP A 388 -23.60 31.28 -54.67
CA ASP A 388 -22.99 31.08 -55.99
C ASP A 388 -23.46 32.15 -57.00
N GLN A 389 -24.75 32.51 -56.98
CA GLN A 389 -25.29 33.59 -57.82
C GLN A 389 -24.73 34.97 -57.48
N ARG A 390 -24.55 35.26 -56.17
CA ARG A 390 -24.02 36.52 -55.67
C ARG A 390 -22.49 36.58 -55.66
N LEU A 391 -21.81 35.50 -56.08
CA LEU A 391 -20.36 35.35 -56.09
C LEU A 391 -19.71 35.51 -54.70
N VAL A 392 -20.38 35.01 -53.67
CA VAL A 392 -19.89 35.07 -52.28
C VAL A 392 -19.22 33.74 -51.93
N ASN A 393 -17.99 33.81 -51.41
CA ASN A 393 -17.26 32.62 -50.98
C ASN A 393 -17.61 32.26 -49.52
N TYR A 394 -17.64 30.96 -49.22
CA TYR A 394 -17.82 30.44 -47.86
C TYR A 394 -16.76 30.97 -46.88
N THR A 395 -15.54 31.21 -47.37
CA THR A 395 -14.46 31.77 -46.54
C THR A 395 -14.77 33.19 -46.07
N ASP A 396 -15.34 34.02 -46.94
CA ASP A 396 -15.68 35.41 -46.63
C ASP A 396 -16.87 35.47 -45.68
N LEU A 397 -17.90 34.65 -45.94
CA LEU A 397 -19.01 34.45 -45.02
C LEU A 397 -18.52 34.02 -43.63
N SER A 398 -17.66 33.01 -43.56
CA SER A 398 -17.13 32.51 -42.29
C SER A 398 -16.26 33.55 -41.57
N ARG A 399 -15.49 34.36 -42.30
CA ARG A 399 -14.70 35.46 -41.73
C ARG A 399 -15.60 36.55 -41.17
N THR A 400 -16.64 36.97 -41.90
CA THR A 400 -17.61 37.94 -41.41
C THR A 400 -18.31 37.45 -40.14
N LEU A 401 -18.74 36.18 -40.11
CA LEU A 401 -19.35 35.60 -38.90
C LEU A 401 -18.37 35.54 -37.72
N ARG A 402 -17.09 35.20 -37.96
CA ARG A 402 -16.05 35.23 -36.92
C ARG A 402 -15.82 36.64 -36.37
N LEU A 403 -15.77 37.68 -37.21
CA LEU A 403 -15.60 39.07 -36.75
C LEU A 403 -16.66 39.49 -35.72
N VAL A 404 -17.87 38.94 -35.81
CA VAL A 404 -18.97 39.22 -34.88
C VAL A 404 -18.92 38.34 -33.63
N SER A 405 -18.46 37.11 -33.76
CA SER A 405 -18.43 36.12 -32.67
C SER A 405 -17.08 36.12 -31.96
N GLU A 406 -16.13 35.34 -32.48
CA GLU A 406 -14.79 35.06 -31.91
C GLU A 406 -13.75 36.17 -32.16
N GLY A 407 -14.04 37.08 -33.10
CA GLY A 407 -13.07 38.01 -33.65
C GLY A 407 -12.09 37.36 -34.62
N ILE A 408 -11.23 38.18 -35.24
CA ILE A 408 -10.13 37.70 -36.09
C ILE A 408 -8.82 38.20 -35.49
N THR A 409 -7.93 37.29 -35.08
CA THR A 409 -6.57 37.63 -34.67
C THR A 409 -5.80 38.20 -35.86
N VAL A 410 -5.43 39.48 -35.79
CA VAL A 410 -4.76 40.19 -36.88
C VAL A 410 -3.23 40.19 -36.73
N SER A 411 -2.73 40.13 -35.50
CA SER A 411 -1.30 40.10 -35.19
C SER A 411 -1.10 39.76 -33.70
N GLN A 412 0.15 39.67 -33.26
CA GLN A 412 0.54 39.48 -31.86
C GLN A 412 1.42 40.66 -31.41
N PHE A 413 1.13 41.21 -30.25
CA PHE A 413 1.90 42.27 -29.61
C PHE A 413 2.91 41.66 -28.63
N ASP A 414 4.19 41.84 -28.90
CA ASP A 414 5.27 41.39 -28.01
C ASP A 414 5.58 42.47 -26.98
N ASN A 415 5.32 42.18 -25.69
CA ASN A 415 5.64 43.08 -24.58
C ASN A 415 7.05 42.83 -23.99
N GLY A 416 7.85 41.94 -24.59
CA GLY A 416 9.17 41.50 -24.15
C GLY A 416 9.16 40.32 -23.17
N LYS A 417 8.00 39.88 -22.71
CA LYS A 417 7.80 38.68 -21.87
C LYS A 417 6.86 37.67 -22.54
N ASP A 418 5.74 38.17 -23.06
CA ASP A 418 4.66 37.39 -23.64
C ASP A 418 4.20 37.98 -24.98
N LEU A 419 3.71 37.12 -25.86
CA LEU A 419 3.01 37.49 -27.10
C LEU A 419 1.51 37.58 -26.81
N ILE A 420 0.93 38.76 -27.00
CA ILE A 420 -0.49 39.04 -26.75
C ILE A 420 -1.24 39.12 -28.07
N ASP A 421 -2.25 38.27 -28.27
CA ASP A 421 -3.07 38.31 -29.48
C ASP A 421 -3.83 39.64 -29.62
N MET A 422 -3.67 40.29 -30.78
CA MET A 422 -4.46 41.45 -31.18
C MET A 422 -5.62 40.94 -32.03
N THR A 423 -6.81 40.92 -31.45
CA THR A 423 -8.03 40.41 -32.09
C THR A 423 -8.94 41.57 -32.50
N MET A 424 -9.33 41.59 -33.77
CA MET A 424 -10.28 42.54 -34.33
C MET A 424 -11.69 41.98 -34.22
N TYR A 425 -12.59 42.76 -33.62
CA TYR A 425 -14.01 42.47 -33.54
C TYR A 425 -14.79 43.51 -34.34
N MET A 426 -15.96 43.12 -34.84
CA MET A 426 -16.94 44.10 -35.29
C MET A 426 -17.54 44.81 -34.09
N GLU A 427 -17.72 46.12 -34.19
CA GLU A 427 -18.40 46.90 -33.15
C GLU A 427 -19.84 46.36 -33.00
N LYS A 428 -20.11 45.75 -31.83
CA LYS A 428 -21.44 45.27 -31.48
C LYS A 428 -22.24 46.47 -31.00
N GLY A 429 -23.30 46.85 -31.71
CA GLY A 429 -24.27 47.79 -31.15
C GLY A 429 -24.93 47.19 -29.90
N GLU A 430 -25.34 48.02 -28.95
CA GLU A 430 -26.16 47.58 -27.81
C GLU A 430 -27.52 47.08 -28.34
N GLY A 431 -27.74 45.77 -28.36
CA GLY A 431 -29.00 45.20 -28.86
C GLY A 431 -29.03 43.67 -28.99
N ASP A 432 -30.18 43.16 -29.42
CA ASP A 432 -30.44 41.74 -29.69
C ASP A 432 -29.44 41.19 -30.74
N PRO A 433 -28.73 40.07 -30.48
CA PRO A 433 -27.87 39.40 -31.45
C PRO A 433 -28.55 39.16 -32.81
N MET A 434 -29.86 38.94 -32.82
CA MET A 434 -30.65 38.76 -34.02
C MET A 434 -30.78 40.05 -34.86
N ALA A 435 -30.80 41.21 -34.20
CA ALA A 435 -30.84 42.51 -34.87
C ALA A 435 -29.50 42.83 -35.53
N VAL A 436 -28.37 42.45 -34.89
CA VAL A 436 -27.03 42.60 -35.49
C VAL A 436 -26.95 41.80 -36.80
N PHE A 437 -27.50 40.58 -36.83
CA PHE A 437 -27.51 39.74 -38.04
C PHE A 437 -28.18 40.39 -39.25
N GLN A 438 -29.28 41.11 -39.06
CA GLN A 438 -30.02 41.75 -40.16
C GLN A 438 -29.23 42.86 -40.85
N HIS A 439 -28.23 43.42 -40.18
CA HIS A 439 -27.40 44.52 -40.69
C HIS A 439 -26.02 44.04 -41.19
N LEU A 440 -25.71 42.75 -41.05
CA LEU A 440 -24.45 42.18 -41.52
C LEU A 440 -24.42 42.12 -43.05
N THR A 441 -23.26 42.45 -43.60
CA THR A 441 -22.98 42.32 -45.03
C THR A 441 -21.70 41.49 -45.24
N VAL A 442 -21.69 40.73 -46.32
CA VAL A 442 -20.54 39.94 -46.76
C VAL A 442 -20.09 40.44 -48.11
N ALA A 443 -18.80 40.75 -48.24
CA ALA A 443 -18.23 41.17 -49.51
C ALA A 443 -18.20 39.98 -50.48
N ASN A 444 -18.68 40.19 -51.71
CA ASN A 444 -18.54 39.21 -52.78
C ASN A 444 -17.18 39.34 -53.49
N ALA A 445 -16.89 38.45 -54.44
CA ALA A 445 -15.66 38.47 -55.22
C ALA A 445 -15.44 39.76 -56.06
N ARG A 446 -16.48 40.58 -56.24
CA ARG A 446 -16.42 41.88 -56.93
C ARG A 446 -16.25 43.06 -55.96
N GLY A 447 -16.22 42.80 -54.65
CA GLY A 447 -16.16 43.83 -53.61
C GLY A 447 -17.52 44.48 -53.28
N GLU A 448 -18.63 43.96 -53.80
CA GLU A 448 -19.98 44.42 -53.46
C GLU A 448 -20.39 43.82 -52.11
N GLN A 449 -21.01 44.64 -51.26
CA GLN A 449 -21.51 44.21 -49.95
C GLN A 449 -22.91 43.61 -50.08
N ILE A 450 -23.02 42.31 -49.87
CA ILE A 450 -24.28 41.57 -49.96
C ILE A 450 -24.86 41.38 -48.56
N PRO A 451 -26.13 41.76 -48.29
CA PRO A 451 -26.76 41.51 -47.00
C PRO A 451 -26.77 40.02 -46.65
N LEU A 452 -26.39 39.71 -45.42
CA LEU A 452 -26.31 38.33 -44.95
C LEU A 452 -27.70 37.65 -44.91
N SER A 453 -28.77 38.44 -44.74
CA SER A 453 -30.16 37.99 -44.81
C SER A 453 -30.57 37.45 -46.19
N GLU A 454 -29.87 37.82 -47.26
CA GLU A 454 -30.09 37.23 -48.59
C GLU A 454 -29.38 35.87 -48.74
N LEU A 455 -28.32 35.63 -47.97
CA LEU A 455 -27.43 34.49 -48.14
C LEU A 455 -27.70 33.37 -47.12
N ALA A 456 -28.30 33.69 -45.98
CA ALA A 456 -28.57 32.73 -44.92
C ALA A 456 -29.82 33.10 -44.13
N VAL A 457 -30.52 32.07 -43.65
CA VAL A 457 -31.61 32.22 -42.68
C VAL A 457 -31.08 31.83 -41.31
N VAL A 458 -31.18 32.74 -40.34
CA VAL A 458 -30.85 32.44 -38.94
C VAL A 458 -32.09 31.93 -38.23
N LYS A 459 -31.95 30.78 -37.57
CA LYS A 459 -32.99 30.20 -36.74
C LYS A 459 -32.47 29.96 -35.32
N PRO A 460 -33.27 30.29 -34.30
CA PRO A 460 -33.06 29.75 -32.96
C PRO A 460 -33.01 28.22 -32.99
N SER A 461 -32.01 27.63 -32.36
CA SER A 461 -31.81 26.19 -32.26
C SER A 461 -31.28 25.83 -30.87
N PHE A 462 -31.41 24.56 -30.52
CA PHE A 462 -30.88 24.01 -29.28
C PHE A 462 -29.91 22.89 -29.66
N THR A 463 -28.66 23.02 -29.22
CA THR A 463 -27.60 22.08 -29.58
C THR A 463 -26.82 21.64 -28.35
N LEU A 464 -26.20 20.45 -28.43
CA LEU A 464 -25.26 19.99 -27.43
C LEU A 464 -23.95 20.76 -27.57
N GLN A 465 -23.45 21.31 -26.47
CA GLN A 465 -22.13 21.95 -26.47
C GLN A 465 -20.98 20.95 -26.61
N ASN A 466 -21.16 19.73 -26.08
CA ASN A 466 -20.12 18.71 -26.08
C ASN A 466 -20.74 17.33 -26.36
N ILE A 467 -20.05 16.54 -27.19
CA ILE A 467 -20.38 15.13 -27.42
C ILE A 467 -19.25 14.32 -26.78
N PRO A 468 -19.47 13.73 -25.58
CA PRO A 468 -18.46 12.96 -24.89
C PRO A 468 -18.12 11.69 -25.68
N HIS A 469 -16.82 11.40 -25.77
CA HIS A 469 -16.32 10.15 -26.35
C HIS A 469 -15.36 9.49 -25.37
N ARG A 470 -15.44 8.16 -25.27
CA ARG A 470 -14.46 7.33 -24.56
C ARG A 470 -14.07 6.17 -25.46
N ASN A 471 -12.76 5.98 -25.67
CA ASN A 471 -12.22 5.00 -26.61
C ASN A 471 -12.87 5.11 -28.01
N LEU A 472 -12.96 6.33 -28.54
CA LEU A 472 -13.58 6.68 -29.83
C LEU A 472 -15.09 6.36 -29.97
N SER A 473 -15.73 5.86 -28.91
CA SER A 473 -17.18 5.62 -28.87
C SER A 473 -17.88 6.78 -28.18
N ARG A 474 -18.99 7.28 -28.75
CA ARG A 474 -19.86 8.24 -28.06
C ARG A 474 -20.39 7.59 -26.79
N VAL A 475 -20.38 8.35 -25.70
CA VAL A 475 -20.77 7.87 -24.37
C VAL A 475 -21.55 8.95 -23.65
N VAL A 476 -22.59 8.56 -22.94
CA VAL A 476 -23.19 9.37 -21.87
C VAL A 476 -22.75 8.77 -20.55
N THR A 477 -22.19 9.60 -19.68
CA THR A 477 -21.79 9.21 -18.33
C THR A 477 -22.81 9.77 -17.37
N ILE A 478 -23.41 8.87 -16.60
CA ILE A 478 -24.34 9.18 -15.53
C ILE A 478 -23.58 9.06 -14.23
N THR A 479 -23.57 10.12 -13.44
CA THR A 479 -22.86 10.19 -12.15
C THR A 479 -23.84 10.44 -11.02
N GLY A 480 -23.42 10.15 -9.79
CA GLY A 480 -24.24 10.38 -8.61
C GLY A 480 -23.51 10.11 -7.31
N ASP A 481 -24.07 10.65 -6.24
CA ASP A 481 -23.54 10.55 -4.90
C ASP A 481 -24.32 9.51 -4.06
N VAL A 482 -23.68 9.02 -2.99
CA VAL A 482 -24.28 8.05 -2.06
C VAL A 482 -24.30 8.60 -0.64
N HIS A 483 -25.45 8.46 0.03
CA HIS A 483 -25.66 8.89 1.42
C HIS A 483 -26.14 7.73 2.28
N ASN A 484 -25.64 7.64 3.52
CA ASN A 484 -25.95 6.60 4.52
C ASN A 484 -25.75 5.14 4.08
N ARG A 485 -25.06 4.90 2.95
CA ARG A 485 -24.73 3.58 2.39
C ARG A 485 -23.35 3.63 1.74
N THR A 486 -22.78 2.47 1.44
CA THR A 486 -21.52 2.38 0.68
C THR A 486 -21.76 2.44 -0.82
N ALA A 487 -20.80 2.96 -1.59
CA ALA A 487 -20.85 2.97 -3.06
C ALA A 487 -21.10 1.55 -3.61
N THR A 488 -20.43 0.54 -3.04
CA THR A 488 -20.55 -0.87 -3.41
C THR A 488 -21.97 -1.42 -3.25
N GLU A 489 -22.65 -1.11 -2.15
CA GLU A 489 -24.03 -1.56 -1.93
C GLU A 489 -25.00 -1.00 -2.98
N VAL A 490 -24.92 0.31 -3.20
CA VAL A 490 -25.80 1.01 -4.16
C VAL A 490 -25.51 0.55 -5.59
N MET A 491 -24.24 0.47 -5.97
CA MET A 491 -23.86 0.01 -7.31
C MET A 491 -24.24 -1.45 -7.57
N THR A 492 -24.24 -2.32 -6.56
CA THR A 492 -24.70 -3.71 -6.71
C THR A 492 -26.19 -3.76 -7.10
N GLU A 493 -27.03 -2.94 -6.49
CA GLU A 493 -28.44 -2.82 -6.87
C GLU A 493 -28.59 -2.21 -8.27
N ILE A 494 -27.75 -1.21 -8.60
CA ILE A 494 -27.76 -0.57 -9.92
C ILE A 494 -27.41 -1.58 -11.03
N ILE A 495 -26.35 -2.37 -10.83
CA ILE A 495 -25.91 -3.41 -11.77
C ILE A 495 -27.00 -4.46 -11.99
N GLN A 496 -27.74 -4.85 -10.94
CA GLN A 496 -28.83 -5.82 -11.07
C GLN A 496 -29.92 -5.35 -12.04
N PHE A 497 -30.34 -4.09 -11.97
CA PHE A 497 -31.36 -3.60 -12.90
C PHE A 497 -30.78 -3.30 -14.29
N LEU A 498 -29.54 -2.80 -14.39
CA LEU A 498 -28.88 -2.58 -15.68
C LEU A 498 -28.73 -3.91 -16.46
N GLY A 499 -28.50 -5.02 -15.74
CA GLY A 499 -28.49 -6.35 -16.32
C GLY A 499 -29.85 -6.87 -16.80
N GLN A 500 -30.96 -6.28 -16.32
CA GLN A 500 -32.33 -6.61 -16.76
C GLN A 500 -32.83 -5.67 -17.87
N MET A 501 -32.07 -4.63 -18.21
CA MET A 501 -32.46 -3.65 -19.22
C MET A 501 -32.13 -4.17 -20.62
N GLU A 502 -33.15 -4.24 -21.49
CA GLU A 502 -32.95 -4.57 -22.90
C GLU A 502 -32.42 -3.33 -23.65
N LEU A 503 -31.12 -3.36 -23.99
CA LEU A 503 -30.51 -2.32 -24.81
C LEU A 503 -30.69 -2.62 -26.31
N PRO A 504 -30.95 -1.61 -27.15
CA PRO A 504 -30.97 -1.78 -28.61
C PRO A 504 -29.63 -2.27 -29.16
N GLU A 505 -29.64 -2.89 -30.35
CA GLU A 505 -28.40 -3.31 -31.01
C GLU A 505 -27.42 -2.13 -31.18
N GLY A 506 -26.15 -2.37 -30.86
CA GLY A 506 -25.10 -1.36 -30.91
C GLY A 506 -24.97 -0.48 -29.65
N TYR A 507 -25.82 -0.69 -28.65
CA TYR A 507 -25.71 -0.04 -27.34
C TYR A 507 -25.12 -0.99 -26.30
N ARG A 508 -24.27 -0.46 -25.43
CA ARG A 508 -23.72 -1.20 -24.29
C ARG A 508 -23.61 -0.28 -23.09
N TRP A 509 -23.63 -0.87 -21.89
CA TRP A 509 -23.32 -0.15 -20.66
C TRP A 509 -22.05 -0.70 -20.01
N GLU A 510 -21.34 0.16 -19.31
CA GLU A 510 -20.19 -0.20 -18.46
C GLU A 510 -20.31 0.58 -17.15
N THR A 511 -19.93 -0.02 -16.03
CA THR A 511 -19.80 0.71 -14.76
C THR A 511 -18.42 1.34 -14.66
N GLY A 512 -18.33 2.46 -13.96
CA GLY A 512 -17.06 3.12 -13.64
C GLY A 512 -17.06 3.63 -12.21
N GLY A 513 -16.26 4.67 -11.98
CA GLY A 513 -16.23 5.37 -10.70
C GLY A 513 -15.58 4.56 -9.58
N GLU A 514 -15.92 4.92 -8.36
CA GLU A 514 -15.20 4.47 -7.17
C GLU A 514 -15.15 2.94 -7.05
N MET A 515 -16.29 2.25 -7.19
CA MET A 515 -16.36 0.78 -7.04
C MET A 515 -15.45 0.05 -8.05
N SER A 516 -15.36 0.53 -9.29
CA SER A 516 -14.51 -0.09 -10.32
C SER A 516 -13.03 0.09 -9.97
N GLU A 517 -12.62 1.30 -9.62
CA GLU A 517 -11.23 1.60 -9.22
C GLU A 517 -10.84 0.84 -7.95
N GLN A 518 -11.73 0.76 -6.96
CA GLN A 518 -11.53 -0.07 -5.76
C GLN A 518 -11.30 -1.54 -6.12
N THR A 519 -12.14 -2.10 -6.99
CA THR A 519 -12.04 -3.51 -7.40
C THR A 519 -10.73 -3.78 -8.14
N ASP A 520 -10.34 -2.90 -9.07
CA ASP A 520 -9.10 -3.04 -9.84
C ASP A 520 -7.86 -2.94 -8.95
N ILE A 521 -7.83 -1.96 -8.03
CA ILE A 521 -6.74 -1.78 -7.08
C ILE A 521 -6.64 -2.97 -6.12
N PHE A 522 -7.76 -3.45 -5.56
CA PHE A 522 -7.74 -4.63 -4.70
C PHE A 522 -7.33 -5.90 -5.46
N ALA A 523 -7.73 -6.05 -6.71
CA ALA A 523 -7.30 -7.16 -7.56
C ALA A 523 -5.80 -7.10 -7.89
N ASP A 524 -5.26 -5.91 -8.15
CA ASP A 524 -3.81 -5.69 -8.32
C ASP A 524 -3.05 -6.00 -7.03
N MET A 525 -3.52 -5.51 -5.88
CA MET A 525 -2.92 -5.82 -4.58
C MET A 525 -2.99 -7.31 -4.23
N GLY A 526 -4.09 -7.99 -4.56
CA GLY A 526 -4.24 -9.43 -4.41
C GLY A 526 -3.23 -10.19 -5.26
N ARG A 527 -3.08 -9.81 -6.54
CA ARG A 527 -2.05 -10.37 -7.44
C ARG A 527 -0.64 -10.14 -6.90
N LEU A 528 -0.33 -8.94 -6.42
CA LEU A 528 0.96 -8.63 -5.80
C LEU A 528 1.21 -9.42 -4.52
N SER A 529 0.17 -9.61 -3.69
CA SER A 529 0.27 -10.42 -2.47
C SER A 529 0.64 -11.87 -2.79
N ILE A 530 0.10 -12.44 -3.88
CA ILE A 530 0.50 -13.77 -4.36
C ILE A 530 1.98 -13.80 -4.74
N VAL A 531 2.48 -12.79 -5.45
CA VAL A 531 3.90 -12.68 -5.80
C VAL A 531 4.78 -12.58 -4.55
N VAL A 532 4.39 -11.76 -3.58
CA VAL A 532 5.10 -11.63 -2.29
C VAL A 532 5.14 -12.96 -1.54
N ILE A 533 4.00 -13.64 -1.41
CA ILE A 533 3.91 -14.95 -0.74
C ILE A 533 4.80 -15.97 -1.47
N PHE A 534 4.77 -15.99 -2.80
CA PHE A 534 5.61 -16.87 -3.61
C PHE A 534 7.11 -16.60 -3.40
N LEU A 535 7.51 -15.33 -3.36
CA LEU A 535 8.90 -14.94 -3.13
C LEU A 535 9.37 -15.31 -1.71
N ILE A 536 8.54 -15.09 -0.70
CA ILE A 536 8.78 -15.55 0.67
C ILE A 536 8.94 -17.08 0.71
N LEU A 537 8.08 -17.84 0.03
CA LEU A 537 8.16 -19.29 -0.04
C LEU A 537 9.49 -19.75 -0.66
N ILE A 538 9.97 -19.10 -1.72
CA ILE A 538 11.26 -19.40 -2.36
C ILE A 538 12.41 -19.18 -1.38
N VAL A 539 12.44 -18.03 -0.70
CA VAL A 539 13.52 -17.69 0.26
C VAL A 539 13.59 -18.73 1.36
N ILE A 540 12.45 -19.11 1.92
CA ILE A 540 12.38 -20.11 2.99
C ILE A 540 12.74 -21.51 2.45
N ALA A 541 12.31 -21.86 1.24
CA ALA A 541 12.62 -23.14 0.63
C ALA A 541 14.12 -23.29 0.36
N ILE A 542 14.79 -22.23 -0.12
CA ILE A 542 16.25 -22.19 -0.30
C ILE A 542 16.95 -22.33 1.05
N GLN A 543 16.50 -21.59 2.06
CA GLN A 543 17.12 -21.59 3.38
C GLN A 543 17.10 -22.96 4.06
N PHE A 544 15.93 -23.60 4.07
CA PHE A 544 15.75 -24.88 4.78
C PHE A 544 15.97 -26.10 3.89
N ASN A 545 16.19 -25.92 2.58
CA ASN A 545 16.27 -26.99 1.59
C ASN A 545 15.11 -28.01 1.73
N SER A 546 13.90 -27.50 1.98
CA SER A 546 12.73 -28.30 2.36
C SER A 546 11.46 -27.58 1.94
N LEU A 547 10.53 -28.28 1.29
CA LEU A 547 9.24 -27.72 0.86
C LEU A 547 8.16 -27.73 1.95
N SER A 548 8.35 -28.48 3.04
CA SER A 548 7.35 -28.59 4.11
C SER A 548 7.50 -27.51 5.20
N LEU A 549 8.72 -27.01 5.41
CA LEU A 549 9.00 -25.98 6.41
C LEU A 549 8.46 -24.58 5.99
N PRO A 550 8.49 -24.19 4.70
CA PRO A 550 7.81 -22.98 4.23
C PRO A 550 6.32 -22.93 4.58
N LEU A 551 5.57 -24.01 4.39
CA LEU A 551 4.15 -24.07 4.76
C LEU A 551 3.92 -23.84 6.25
N LEU A 552 4.85 -24.30 7.09
CA LEU A 552 4.77 -24.08 8.52
C LEU A 552 5.02 -22.62 8.88
N VAL A 553 5.99 -21.95 8.24
CA VAL A 553 6.19 -20.52 8.40
C VAL A 553 4.99 -19.73 7.88
N MET A 554 4.35 -20.13 6.78
CA MET A 554 3.14 -19.47 6.28
C MET A 554 1.97 -19.49 7.28
N SER A 555 1.94 -20.44 8.21
CA SER A 555 0.94 -20.41 9.30
C SER A 555 1.10 -19.19 10.21
N THR A 556 2.31 -18.64 10.37
CA THR A 556 2.51 -17.43 11.18
C THR A 556 1.97 -16.19 10.47
N VAL A 557 2.11 -16.12 9.15
CA VAL A 557 1.53 -15.05 8.31
C VAL A 557 0.00 -15.09 8.41
N TYR A 558 -0.61 -16.27 8.32
CA TYR A 558 -2.05 -16.45 8.47
C TYR A 558 -2.57 -15.93 9.83
N LEU A 559 -1.83 -16.22 10.90
CA LEU A 559 -2.14 -15.75 12.26
C LEU A 559 -1.90 -14.25 12.43
N ALA A 560 -0.97 -13.67 11.68
CA ALA A 560 -0.71 -12.23 11.71
C ALA A 560 -1.81 -11.44 11.03
N VAL A 561 -2.31 -11.92 9.88
CA VAL A 561 -3.48 -11.33 9.22
C VAL A 561 -4.70 -11.38 10.14
N ALA A 562 -4.92 -12.49 10.85
CA ALA A 562 -5.97 -12.56 11.88
C ALA A 562 -5.81 -11.46 12.95
N GLY A 563 -4.59 -11.20 13.42
CA GLY A 563 -4.33 -10.12 14.38
C GLY A 563 -4.61 -8.73 13.84
N GLY A 564 -4.21 -8.46 12.58
CA GLY A 564 -4.50 -7.20 11.91
C GLY A 564 -5.99 -6.94 11.76
N LEU A 565 -6.77 -7.97 11.39
CA LEU A 565 -8.23 -7.88 11.30
C LEU A 565 -8.89 -7.55 12.64
N ILE A 566 -8.43 -8.19 13.74
CA ILE A 566 -8.91 -7.84 15.08
C ILE A 566 -8.57 -6.38 15.41
N GLY A 567 -7.36 -5.93 15.06
CA GLY A 567 -6.95 -4.54 15.22
C GLY A 567 -7.92 -3.58 14.55
N LEU A 568 -8.11 -3.75 13.24
CA LEU A 568 -9.01 -2.91 12.44
C LEU A 568 -10.45 -2.89 12.99
N PHE A 569 -10.95 -4.04 13.42
CA PHE A 569 -12.27 -4.15 14.02
C PHE A 569 -12.39 -3.41 15.35
N VAL A 570 -11.40 -3.55 16.25
CA VAL A 570 -11.41 -2.91 17.57
C VAL A 570 -11.25 -1.39 17.45
N THR A 571 -10.40 -0.92 16.54
CA THR A 571 -10.18 0.51 16.30
C THR A 571 -11.23 1.13 15.37
N ARG A 572 -12.12 0.34 14.78
CA ARG A 572 -13.10 0.75 13.76
C ARG A 572 -12.47 1.46 12.56
N THR A 573 -11.21 1.14 12.26
CA THR A 573 -10.51 1.69 11.10
C THR A 573 -10.87 0.88 9.86
N PRO A 574 -11.13 1.53 8.71
CA PRO A 574 -11.57 0.83 7.52
C PRO A 574 -10.49 -0.06 6.90
N LEU A 575 -10.94 -1.12 6.24
CA LEU A 575 -10.14 -1.95 5.35
C LEU A 575 -9.95 -1.20 4.04
N GLY A 576 -8.81 -0.53 3.92
CA GLY A 576 -8.42 0.23 2.74
C GLY A 576 -7.07 -0.14 2.15
N PHE A 577 -6.63 0.65 1.18
CA PHE A 577 -5.33 0.49 0.50
C PHE A 577 -4.17 0.43 1.51
N MET A 578 -4.15 1.35 2.48
CA MET A 578 -3.09 1.43 3.50
C MET A 578 -3.11 0.24 4.48
N SER A 579 -4.29 -0.29 4.82
CA SER A 579 -4.39 -1.49 5.66
C SER A 579 -3.88 -2.75 4.94
N MET A 580 -4.18 -2.89 3.64
CA MET A 580 -3.67 -3.96 2.78
C MET A 580 -2.15 -3.90 2.65
N MET A 581 -1.59 -2.70 2.49
CA MET A 581 -0.14 -2.48 2.56
C MET A 581 0.42 -2.94 3.90
N GLY A 582 -0.29 -2.68 5.01
CA GLY A 582 0.04 -3.16 6.34
C GLY A 582 0.10 -4.69 6.42
N PHE A 583 -0.89 -5.41 5.86
CA PHE A 583 -0.90 -6.87 5.82
C PHE A 583 0.27 -7.46 5.02
N ILE A 584 0.57 -6.88 3.85
CA ILE A 584 1.70 -7.32 3.02
C ILE A 584 3.03 -7.09 3.75
N SER A 585 3.17 -5.93 4.38
CA SER A 585 4.34 -5.55 5.21
C SER A 585 4.52 -6.50 6.40
N LEU A 586 3.42 -6.80 7.08
CA LEU A 586 3.37 -7.67 8.25
C LEU A 586 3.82 -9.10 7.92
N ALA A 587 3.52 -9.61 6.73
CA ALA A 587 3.95 -10.94 6.30
C ALA A 587 5.49 -11.10 6.38
N GLY A 588 6.26 -10.14 5.87
CA GLY A 588 7.73 -10.19 5.93
C GLY A 588 8.27 -10.14 7.35
N ILE A 589 7.75 -9.23 8.18
CA ILE A 589 8.19 -9.06 9.57
C ILE A 589 7.95 -10.34 10.39
N VAL A 590 6.79 -10.98 10.22
CA VAL A 590 6.41 -12.16 11.01
C VAL A 590 7.13 -13.42 10.52
N VAL A 591 7.40 -13.52 9.22
CA VAL A 591 8.20 -14.61 8.63
C VAL A 591 9.58 -14.69 9.29
N ARG A 592 10.23 -13.55 9.52
CA ARG A 592 11.54 -13.49 10.19
C ARG A 592 11.54 -14.22 11.54
N ASN A 593 10.54 -13.98 12.37
CA ASN A 593 10.41 -14.62 13.69
C ASN A 593 10.21 -16.14 13.57
N GLY A 594 9.43 -16.57 12.57
CA GLY A 594 9.19 -17.99 12.28
C GLY A 594 10.46 -18.72 11.79
N ILE A 595 11.17 -18.13 10.83
CA ILE A 595 12.42 -18.70 10.27
C ILE A 595 13.44 -18.93 11.38
N VAL A 596 13.72 -17.92 12.21
CA VAL A 596 14.77 -18.02 13.23
C VAL A 596 14.41 -19.05 14.31
N LEU A 597 13.12 -19.18 14.66
CA LEU A 597 12.68 -20.22 15.60
C LEU A 597 12.89 -21.63 15.03
N ILE A 598 12.45 -21.87 13.79
CA ILE A 598 12.59 -23.18 13.13
C ILE A 598 14.06 -23.53 12.93
N ASP A 599 14.90 -22.57 12.53
CA ASP A 599 16.33 -22.80 12.36
C ASP A 599 17.00 -23.25 13.66
N PHE A 600 16.63 -22.64 14.80
CA PHE A 600 17.12 -23.09 16.11
C PHE A 600 16.70 -24.52 16.45
N ILE A 601 15.47 -24.90 16.10
CA ILE A 601 14.99 -26.28 16.29
C ILE A 601 15.77 -27.25 15.38
N GLU A 602 15.92 -26.92 14.10
CA GLU A 602 16.66 -27.73 13.13
C GLU A 602 18.14 -27.87 13.50
N GLN A 603 18.76 -26.82 14.02
CA GLN A 603 20.12 -26.88 14.53
C GLN A 603 20.24 -27.81 15.75
N ALA A 604 19.35 -27.70 16.72
CA ALA A 604 19.32 -28.60 17.87
C ALA A 604 19.08 -30.07 17.45
N ARG A 605 18.21 -30.29 16.47
CA ARG A 605 17.97 -31.62 15.86
C ARG A 605 19.20 -32.18 15.16
N LYS A 606 19.93 -31.36 14.40
CA LYS A 606 21.20 -31.76 13.76
C LYS A 606 22.28 -32.10 14.78
N LYS A 607 22.25 -31.48 15.96
CA LYS A 607 23.13 -31.80 17.10
C LYS A 607 22.71 -33.07 17.86
N GLY A 608 21.71 -33.82 17.39
CA GLY A 608 21.28 -35.09 17.98
C GLY A 608 20.34 -34.95 19.19
N VAL A 609 19.85 -33.74 19.49
CA VAL A 609 18.93 -33.52 20.61
C VAL A 609 17.56 -34.12 20.31
N GLU A 610 16.95 -34.78 21.30
CA GLU A 610 15.60 -35.35 21.21
C GLU A 610 14.59 -34.29 20.74
N LEU A 611 13.62 -34.64 19.88
CA LEU A 611 12.68 -33.69 19.24
C LEU A 611 12.06 -32.71 20.22
N LYS A 612 11.50 -33.21 21.32
CA LYS A 612 10.78 -32.38 22.31
C LYS A 612 11.74 -31.47 23.05
N GLN A 613 12.93 -31.96 23.41
CA GLN A 613 13.95 -31.16 24.07
C GLN A 613 14.53 -30.10 23.13
N ALA A 614 14.73 -30.43 21.85
CA ALA A 614 15.17 -29.49 20.82
C ALA A 614 14.18 -28.33 20.66
N VAL A 615 12.88 -28.63 20.64
CA VAL A 615 11.81 -27.62 20.57
C VAL A 615 11.76 -26.75 21.82
N ILE A 616 11.92 -27.34 23.02
CA ILE A 616 11.94 -26.61 24.28
C ILE A 616 13.16 -25.68 24.37
N HIS A 617 14.37 -26.17 24.08
CA HIS A 617 15.59 -25.37 24.11
C HIS A 617 15.55 -24.23 23.08
N ALA A 618 15.05 -24.51 21.87
CA ALA A 618 14.89 -23.48 20.85
C ALA A 618 13.89 -22.41 21.28
N GLY A 619 12.74 -22.80 21.85
CA GLY A 619 11.74 -21.88 22.36
C GLY A 619 12.28 -21.01 23.50
N GLU A 620 13.05 -21.59 24.43
CA GLU A 620 13.67 -20.88 25.55
C GLU A 620 14.66 -19.81 25.05
N ALA A 621 15.54 -20.19 24.11
CA ALA A 621 16.54 -19.30 23.54
C ALA A 621 15.92 -18.17 22.71
N ARG A 622 14.72 -18.37 22.15
CA ARG A 622 14.11 -17.48 21.16
C ARG A 622 12.99 -16.61 21.71
N LEU A 623 12.37 -16.96 22.83
CA LEU A 623 11.29 -16.18 23.43
C LEU A 623 11.69 -14.72 23.66
N ARG A 624 12.84 -14.50 24.32
CA ARG A 624 13.32 -13.16 24.67
C ARG A 624 13.64 -12.31 23.43
N PRO A 625 14.43 -12.78 22.46
CA PRO A 625 14.66 -12.05 21.21
C PRO A 625 13.37 -11.73 20.44
N ILE A 626 12.47 -12.70 20.29
CA ILE A 626 11.21 -12.52 19.54
C ILE A 626 10.34 -11.45 20.19
N LEU A 627 10.13 -11.52 21.51
CA LEU A 627 9.35 -10.52 22.24
C LEU A 627 9.96 -9.12 22.12
N LEU A 628 11.29 -8.99 22.20
CA LEU A 628 11.96 -7.71 22.08
C LEU A 628 11.77 -7.11 20.69
N THR A 629 11.92 -7.91 19.63
CA THR A 629 11.70 -7.43 18.26
C THR A 629 10.27 -6.95 18.04
N SER A 630 9.27 -7.70 18.50
CA SER A 630 7.87 -7.32 18.36
C SER A 630 7.53 -6.07 19.18
N LEU A 631 8.01 -5.99 20.43
CA LEU A 631 7.80 -4.81 21.28
C LEU A 631 8.46 -3.55 20.72
N THR A 632 9.67 -3.67 20.15
CA THR A 632 10.33 -2.53 19.51
C THR A 632 9.58 -2.06 18.27
N ALA A 633 9.11 -2.98 17.42
CA ALA A 633 8.30 -2.62 16.26
C ALA A 633 6.96 -1.97 16.66
N ILE A 634 6.27 -2.54 17.66
CA ILE A 634 5.03 -1.99 18.21
C ILE A 634 5.29 -0.58 18.78
N ALA A 635 6.33 -0.41 19.61
CA ALA A 635 6.66 0.89 20.19
C ALA A 635 7.07 1.93 19.14
N GLY A 636 7.75 1.52 18.06
CA GLY A 636 8.14 2.41 16.97
C GLY A 636 6.96 2.89 16.12
N LEU A 637 5.94 2.04 15.95
CA LEU A 637 4.73 2.36 15.19
C LEU A 637 3.62 2.98 16.04
N MET A 638 3.69 2.87 17.37
CA MET A 638 2.65 3.36 18.27
C MET A 638 2.37 4.87 18.12
N PRO A 639 3.37 5.76 18.00
CA PRO A 639 3.10 7.19 17.78
C PRO A 639 2.33 7.44 16.48
N LEU A 640 2.59 6.65 15.43
CA LEU A 640 1.92 6.76 14.15
C LEU A 640 0.48 6.22 14.19
N ALA A 641 0.21 5.20 15.00
CA ALA A 641 -1.16 4.72 15.22
C ALA A 641 -1.99 5.67 16.11
N LEU A 642 -1.33 6.49 16.93
CA LEU A 642 -1.98 7.47 17.83
C LEU A 642 -1.99 8.89 17.26
N SER A 643 -1.35 9.13 16.13
CA SER A 643 -1.28 10.48 15.54
C SER A 643 -2.64 10.98 15.05
N GLY A 644 -3.59 10.07 14.80
CA GLY A 644 -4.89 10.39 14.21
C GLY A 644 -4.84 10.61 12.70
N ASP A 645 -3.67 10.49 12.08
CA ASP A 645 -3.51 10.66 10.63
C ASP A 645 -4.33 9.58 9.89
N PRO A 646 -5.36 9.96 9.10
CA PRO A 646 -6.23 8.99 8.45
C PRO A 646 -5.49 8.04 7.51
N LEU A 647 -4.40 8.51 6.88
CA LEU A 647 -3.63 7.74 5.91
C LEU A 647 -2.74 6.70 6.60
N PHE A 648 -2.05 7.07 7.68
CA PHE A 648 -1.07 6.19 8.32
C PHE A 648 -1.60 5.36 9.49
N THR A 649 -2.71 5.77 10.11
CA THR A 649 -3.33 5.01 11.21
C THR A 649 -3.71 3.58 10.80
N PRO A 650 -4.32 3.31 9.62
CA PRO A 650 -4.69 1.95 9.21
C PRO A 650 -3.50 1.02 9.01
N ILE A 651 -2.41 1.49 8.38
CA ILE A 651 -1.19 0.68 8.17
C ILE A 651 -0.52 0.35 9.50
N ALA A 652 -0.41 1.34 10.41
CA ALA A 652 0.21 1.16 11.72
C ALA A 652 -0.61 0.21 12.60
N THR A 653 -1.94 0.39 12.63
CA THR A 653 -2.87 -0.45 13.41
C THR A 653 -2.80 -1.90 12.98
N THR A 654 -2.80 -2.16 11.67
CA THR A 654 -2.71 -3.49 11.09
C THR A 654 -1.41 -4.19 11.51
N ILE A 655 -0.28 -3.49 11.43
CA ILE A 655 1.02 -4.06 11.80
C ILE A 655 1.12 -4.29 13.32
N ILE A 656 0.70 -3.34 14.14
CA ILE A 656 0.80 -3.42 15.61
C ILE A 656 -0.04 -4.59 16.16
N SER A 657 -1.32 -4.62 15.81
CA SER A 657 -2.25 -5.67 16.27
C SER A 657 -1.87 -7.04 15.70
N GLY A 658 -1.47 -7.07 14.42
CA GLY A 658 -0.93 -8.24 13.74
C GLY A 658 0.32 -8.81 14.40
N LEU A 659 1.28 -7.96 14.78
CA LEU A 659 2.49 -8.38 15.51
C LEU A 659 2.17 -8.83 16.92
N ALA A 660 1.28 -8.13 17.64
CA ALA A 660 0.93 -8.48 19.01
C ALA A 660 0.31 -9.88 19.08
N LEU A 661 -0.71 -10.15 18.25
CA LEU A 661 -1.35 -11.45 18.21
C LEU A 661 -0.45 -12.54 17.60
N SER A 662 0.21 -12.25 16.47
CA SER A 662 1.06 -13.24 15.81
C SER A 662 2.22 -13.67 16.70
N THR A 663 2.81 -12.76 17.46
CA THR A 663 3.91 -13.11 18.38
C THR A 663 3.43 -14.08 19.45
N MET A 664 2.27 -13.81 20.06
CA MET A 664 1.69 -14.67 21.08
C MET A 664 1.31 -16.05 20.52
N LEU A 665 0.65 -16.11 19.35
CA LEU A 665 0.20 -17.37 18.76
C LEU A 665 1.35 -18.14 18.08
N THR A 666 2.34 -17.47 17.48
CA THR A 666 3.48 -18.13 16.81
C THR A 666 4.32 -18.93 17.79
N LEU A 667 4.58 -18.39 18.99
CA LEU A 667 5.32 -19.10 20.04
C LEU A 667 4.59 -20.39 20.50
N ILE A 668 3.30 -20.53 20.20
CA ILE A 668 2.50 -21.70 20.56
C ILE A 668 2.35 -22.64 19.37
N VAL A 669 1.93 -22.09 18.23
CA VAL A 669 1.52 -22.82 17.04
C VAL A 669 2.72 -23.38 16.30
N VAL A 670 3.80 -22.61 16.11
CA VAL A 670 4.98 -23.06 15.34
C VAL A 670 5.68 -24.26 16.00
N PRO A 671 6.02 -24.24 17.30
CA PRO A 671 6.58 -25.40 17.99
C PRO A 671 5.69 -26.64 17.92
N SER A 672 4.38 -26.44 18.08
CA SER A 672 3.39 -27.52 18.07
C SER A 672 3.27 -28.18 16.68
N LEU A 673 3.05 -27.38 15.63
CA LEU A 673 2.95 -27.87 14.25
C LEU A 673 4.28 -28.46 13.76
N TYR A 674 5.42 -27.92 14.21
CA TYR A 674 6.73 -28.44 13.83
C TYR A 674 6.93 -29.85 14.39
N THR A 675 6.55 -30.06 15.66
CA THR A 675 6.64 -31.37 16.32
C THR A 675 5.81 -32.41 15.57
N VAL A 676 4.57 -32.07 15.16
CA VAL A 676 3.72 -32.96 14.36
C VAL A 676 4.37 -33.30 13.01
N LEU A 677 4.88 -32.29 12.31
CA LEU A 677 5.51 -32.46 11.00
C LEU A 677 6.77 -33.33 11.10
N ALA A 678 7.59 -33.11 12.13
CA ALA A 678 8.79 -33.88 12.41
C ALA A 678 8.46 -35.34 12.77
N GLU A 679 7.50 -35.57 13.68
CA GLU A 679 7.04 -36.92 14.03
C GLU A 679 6.49 -37.68 12.81
N TRP A 680 5.77 -36.99 11.92
CA TRP A 680 5.27 -37.57 10.68
C TRP A 680 6.39 -37.95 9.71
N LYS A 681 7.41 -37.08 9.54
CA LYS A 681 8.60 -37.38 8.74
C LYS A 681 9.39 -38.56 9.31
N ASP A 682 9.61 -38.59 10.62
CA ASP A 682 10.35 -39.66 11.31
C ASP A 682 9.62 -41.00 11.13
N LYS A 683 8.29 -41.04 11.27
CA LYS A 683 7.46 -42.23 11.00
C LYS A 683 7.54 -42.69 9.54
N ARG A 684 7.49 -41.76 8.58
CA ARG A 684 7.55 -42.06 7.15
C ARG A 684 8.93 -42.60 6.75
N MET A 685 10.01 -42.05 7.32
CA MET A 685 11.38 -42.53 7.13
C MET A 685 11.58 -43.92 7.76
N ALA A 686 11.05 -44.16 8.96
CA ALA A 686 11.08 -45.48 9.59
C ALA A 686 10.30 -46.53 8.78
N HIS A 687 9.17 -46.14 8.17
CA HIS A 687 8.40 -47.03 7.31
C HIS A 687 9.09 -47.30 5.95
N ARG A 688 9.77 -46.30 5.37
CA ARG A 688 10.59 -46.47 4.16
C ARG A 688 11.81 -47.36 4.39
N ARG A 689 12.53 -47.19 5.50
CA ARG A 689 13.64 -48.06 5.92
C ARG A 689 13.20 -49.52 6.08
N LYS A 690 11.97 -49.77 6.54
CA LYS A 690 11.40 -51.13 6.63
C LYS A 690 10.97 -51.72 5.29
N LYS A 691 10.67 -50.91 4.28
CA LYS A 691 10.10 -51.34 3.00
C LYS A 691 11.13 -51.44 1.86
N HIS A 692 12.22 -50.69 1.96
CA HIS A 692 13.32 -50.67 0.99
C HIS A 692 14.67 -50.56 1.72
N PRO A 693 15.14 -51.65 2.35
CA PRO A 693 16.42 -51.64 3.09
C PRO A 693 17.62 -51.35 2.16
N GLU A 694 17.53 -51.77 0.90
CA GLU A 694 18.55 -51.64 -0.16
C GLU A 694 18.92 -50.19 -0.58
N PHE A 695 18.19 -49.17 -0.13
CA PHE A 695 18.49 -47.75 -0.41
C PHE A 695 19.11 -46.99 0.78
N PHE A 696 19.25 -47.63 1.94
CA PHE A 696 19.63 -46.96 3.20
C PHE A 696 20.86 -47.57 3.89
N ASP A 697 21.48 -48.58 3.29
CA ASP A 697 22.79 -49.11 3.69
C ASP A 697 23.94 -48.37 2.98
#